data_AF-A0A6B2E5L5-F1
#
_entry.id   AF-A0A6B2E5L5-F1
#
_cell.length_a   1.000
_cell.length_b   1.000
_cell.length_c   1.000
_cell.angle_alpha   90.00
_cell.angle_beta   90.00
_cell.angle_gamma   90.00
#
_symmetry.space_group_name_H-M   'P 1'
#
loop_
_entity.id
_entity.type
_entity.pdbx_description
1 polymer ?
#
loop_
_entity_poly.entity_id
_entity_poly.type
_entity_poly.pdbx_seq_one_letter_code
_entity_poly.pdbx_strand_id
1 'polypeptide(L)'
;MNAAGIRAWLRERLGDVDADRPLQELGLSSRDATALAADLGRFVGRPLAPTLVWQYPTIAALAAHLSTVESTPVAEPSREAGEPIAIVGLGCRLPGGIETPEAFWRFLDAGGDAIGDVPAGRWETFAPAGDLAGLPARGGFLDDVAGFDAAFFGITPREAEAMDPQQRILLEVAWAALEHAGIPPHRLRGSRTGVFVGLSATEYGSLTMTDVAGVDVWSGTGAAASIAANRLSYLLDLRGPSLTLDTACSSSLVAVHQAVQSLRRGESDLALAAGVNVLLSPGITAGFHRAGVLATDGRCKPFDAAADGIVRGEGCGVVVLKPLRAARRDGDRVLALIRGSAVNSDGRSNGLTAPNPEAQAALLRDAYAGIDPSTVDYVEAHGTGTPLGDPLEAGALSAVLGRDADRPLLLGSVKSNLGHLEGAAGIAGLLKVVLAMTHRRLPASLHFRAPNPYIDFAGLQVVTEGTPWPRYPGTARAGVSAFGFGGTNAHVVLEEWPAATYPVRAESSGPQVFALSGRSDAVLRARAGELANWLAQDDVPLGAVAATLAHGREHLPVRGAAVGESREEVVEALRELAAGRGVAGQADPEPSVVFVFSGYGSQWAGMGRLLRESEPAFRAEIETLDPVFVEGAGFSLSEALDRDLPDLAATQLTLFGVQLALAALWRAHGVTPAAVLGHSMGEVAAAVVAGALDVADGLRVMATRARLLTELDESGAGAMAVVELSPAELAEFPEVAIAVYASATQCTVSGPADQVEALVEHAERLGRLARRLPVGGAGHSAAVDAVLGRLRDDLAGLTPGEAGIPCYSSVLDDPRETPTFDVEYW
;
A
#
# COMPACT_ATOMS: atom_id res chain seq x y z
N MET A 1 57.14 -8.61 -20.38
CA MET A 1 57.28 -10.08 -20.55
C MET A 1 56.10 -10.56 -21.39
N ASN A 2 56.27 -11.44 -22.39
CA ASN A 2 55.15 -11.83 -23.27
C ASN A 2 54.37 -13.03 -22.71
N ALA A 3 53.11 -13.20 -23.13
CA ALA A 3 52.22 -14.27 -22.63
C ALA A 3 52.83 -15.67 -22.80
N ALA A 4 53.57 -15.89 -23.90
CA ALA A 4 54.18 -17.18 -24.20
C ALA A 4 55.25 -17.59 -23.17
N GLY A 5 56.09 -16.66 -22.72
CA GLY A 5 57.10 -16.93 -21.68
C GLY A 5 56.48 -17.25 -20.31
N ILE A 6 55.37 -16.60 -19.97
CA ILE A 6 54.65 -16.84 -18.71
C ILE A 6 53.92 -18.20 -18.77
N ARG A 7 53.29 -18.54 -19.90
CA ARG A 7 52.67 -19.87 -20.09
C ARG A 7 53.71 -20.99 -20.01
N ALA A 8 54.88 -20.81 -20.62
CA ALA A 8 55.95 -21.81 -20.57
C ALA A 8 56.43 -22.04 -19.14
N TRP A 9 56.65 -20.97 -18.37
CA TRP A 9 57.05 -21.06 -16.96
C TRP A 9 55.99 -21.74 -16.09
N LEU A 10 54.71 -21.42 -16.30
CA LEU A 10 53.60 -22.04 -15.56
C LEU A 10 53.47 -23.54 -15.90
N ARG A 11 53.62 -23.93 -17.17
CA ARG A 11 53.62 -25.34 -17.58
C ARG A 11 54.81 -26.13 -17.04
N GLU A 12 55.98 -25.53 -16.95
CA GLU A 12 57.17 -26.18 -16.37
C GLU A 12 56.97 -26.55 -14.89
N ARG A 13 56.24 -25.72 -14.15
CA ARG A 13 55.99 -25.91 -12.71
C ARG A 13 54.74 -26.73 -12.38
N LEU A 14 53.74 -26.70 -13.24
CA LEU A 14 52.44 -27.36 -13.01
C LEU A 14 52.25 -28.65 -13.84
N GLY A 15 53.17 -28.94 -14.76
CA GLY A 15 53.08 -30.05 -15.71
C GLY A 15 52.40 -29.65 -17.03
N ASP A 16 52.46 -30.53 -18.03
CA ASP A 16 51.79 -30.32 -19.33
C ASP A 16 50.28 -30.58 -19.18
N VAL A 17 49.58 -29.53 -18.75
CA VAL A 17 48.15 -29.52 -18.46
C VAL A 17 47.43 -28.56 -19.40
N ASP A 18 46.15 -28.82 -19.66
CA ASP A 18 45.30 -27.94 -20.45
C ASP A 18 45.34 -26.50 -19.89
N ALA A 19 45.72 -25.55 -20.75
CA ALA A 19 45.95 -24.17 -20.34
C ALA A 19 44.66 -23.45 -19.93
N ASP A 20 43.50 -23.98 -20.33
CA ASP A 20 42.19 -23.47 -19.96
C ASP A 20 41.56 -24.23 -18.79
N ARG A 21 42.26 -25.21 -18.20
CA ARG A 21 41.79 -25.92 -17.01
C ARG A 21 42.00 -25.07 -15.74
N PRO A 22 41.02 -24.99 -14.82
CA PRO A 22 41.18 -24.27 -13.57
C PRO A 22 42.34 -24.82 -12.73
N LEU A 23 43.14 -23.92 -12.18
CA LEU A 23 44.34 -24.25 -11.41
C LEU A 23 44.00 -25.07 -10.15
N GLN A 24 42.83 -24.85 -9.54
CA GLN A 24 42.39 -25.66 -8.40
C GLN A 24 42.14 -27.14 -8.75
N GLU A 25 41.69 -27.45 -9.97
CA GLU A 25 41.50 -28.84 -10.41
C GLU A 25 42.82 -29.60 -10.59
N LEU A 26 43.94 -28.90 -10.56
CA LEU A 26 45.28 -29.48 -10.58
C LEU A 26 45.76 -29.88 -9.16
N GLY A 27 44.90 -29.74 -8.14
CA GLY A 27 45.21 -30.10 -6.76
C GLY A 27 46.01 -29.05 -5.99
N LEU A 28 46.05 -27.80 -6.48
CA LEU A 28 46.72 -26.69 -5.78
C LEU A 28 45.93 -26.30 -4.52
N SER A 29 46.53 -26.47 -3.35
CA SER A 29 45.97 -25.95 -2.09
C SER A 29 46.12 -24.42 -2.01
N SER A 30 45.41 -23.75 -1.08
CA SER A 30 45.55 -22.30 -0.85
C SER A 30 47.00 -21.88 -0.50
N ARG A 31 47.75 -22.78 0.12
CA ARG A 31 49.19 -22.60 0.41
C ARG A 31 50.03 -22.67 -0.87
N ASP A 32 49.72 -23.62 -1.74
CA ASP A 32 50.40 -23.79 -3.03
C ASP A 32 50.11 -22.63 -3.99
N ALA A 33 48.88 -22.11 -3.98
CA ALA A 33 48.50 -20.92 -4.75
C ALA A 33 49.26 -19.65 -4.31
N THR A 34 49.47 -19.47 -3.01
CA THR A 34 50.25 -18.35 -2.47
C THR A 34 51.74 -18.50 -2.79
N ALA A 35 52.28 -19.72 -2.67
CA ALA A 35 53.66 -20.01 -3.07
C ALA A 35 53.87 -19.81 -4.58
N LEU A 36 52.90 -20.22 -5.41
CA LEU A 36 52.89 -20.03 -6.85
C LEU A 36 52.85 -18.54 -7.22
N ALA A 37 52.01 -17.73 -6.56
CA ALA A 37 51.95 -16.29 -6.77
C ALA A 37 53.28 -15.60 -6.38
N ALA A 38 53.89 -15.99 -5.27
CA ALA A 38 55.17 -15.44 -4.81
C ALA A 38 56.32 -15.78 -5.77
N ASP A 39 56.37 -17.02 -6.25
CA ASP A 39 57.34 -17.46 -7.24
C ASP A 39 57.14 -16.80 -8.61
N LEU A 40 55.89 -16.70 -9.04
CA LEU A 40 55.53 -16.05 -10.30
C LEU A 40 55.90 -14.57 -10.23
N GLY A 41 55.71 -13.91 -9.08
CA GLY A 41 56.13 -12.52 -8.84
C GLY A 41 57.64 -12.33 -8.94
N ARG A 42 58.43 -13.27 -8.40
CA ARG A 42 59.89 -13.28 -8.61
C ARG A 42 60.25 -13.44 -10.08
N PHE A 43 59.54 -14.30 -10.80
CA PHE A 43 59.76 -14.51 -12.23
C PHE A 43 59.42 -13.28 -13.06
N VAL A 44 58.26 -12.64 -12.83
CA VAL A 44 57.84 -11.45 -13.59
C VAL A 44 58.48 -10.14 -13.14
N GLY A 45 59.25 -10.16 -12.05
CA GLY A 45 60.00 -9.00 -11.54
C GLY A 45 59.16 -7.97 -10.78
N ARG A 46 57.98 -8.36 -10.26
CA ARG A 46 57.12 -7.51 -9.43
C ARG A 46 56.34 -8.32 -8.39
N PRO A 47 56.02 -7.77 -7.21
CA PRO A 47 55.14 -8.45 -6.26
C PRO A 47 53.78 -8.72 -6.90
N LEU A 48 53.25 -9.92 -6.70
CA LEU A 48 51.90 -10.30 -7.14
C LEU A 48 51.04 -10.60 -5.93
N ALA A 49 49.78 -10.17 -5.97
CA ALA A 49 48.83 -10.48 -4.90
C ALA A 49 48.61 -12.00 -4.80
N PRO A 50 48.53 -12.58 -3.59
CA PRO A 50 48.21 -14.01 -3.41
C PRO A 50 46.88 -14.42 -4.04
N THR A 51 45.95 -13.45 -4.17
CA THR A 51 44.65 -13.63 -4.82
C THR A 51 44.76 -13.79 -6.34
N LEU A 52 45.87 -13.43 -6.99
CA LEU A 52 45.96 -13.35 -8.45
C LEU A 52 45.66 -14.69 -9.16
N VAL A 53 46.09 -15.80 -8.57
CA VAL A 53 45.83 -17.17 -9.06
C VAL A 53 44.33 -17.53 -8.97
N TRP A 54 43.59 -16.81 -8.13
CA TRP A 54 42.14 -16.88 -7.98
C TRP A 54 41.39 -15.95 -8.93
N GLN A 55 41.96 -14.78 -9.21
CA GLN A 55 41.41 -13.82 -10.19
C GLN A 55 41.54 -14.34 -11.62
N TYR A 56 42.63 -15.03 -11.92
CA TYR A 56 42.94 -15.60 -13.23
C TYR A 56 43.07 -17.11 -13.14
N PRO A 57 41.94 -17.84 -13.15
CA PRO A 57 41.87 -19.24 -12.71
C PRO A 57 42.57 -20.24 -13.64
N THR A 58 43.04 -19.81 -14.82
CA THR A 58 43.68 -20.69 -15.81
C THR A 58 45.07 -20.18 -16.19
N ILE A 59 45.95 -21.09 -16.65
CA ILE A 59 47.27 -20.72 -17.18
C ILE A 59 47.12 -19.69 -18.31
N ALA A 60 46.10 -19.86 -19.16
CA ALA A 60 45.82 -18.98 -20.27
C ALA A 60 45.44 -17.56 -19.83
N ALA A 61 44.54 -17.44 -18.86
CA ALA A 61 44.05 -16.16 -18.31
C ALA A 61 45.15 -15.44 -17.51
N LEU A 62 45.88 -16.17 -16.66
CA LEU A 62 46.94 -15.60 -15.82
C LEU A 62 48.09 -15.08 -16.67
N ALA A 63 48.49 -15.82 -17.70
CA ALA A 63 49.50 -15.37 -18.64
C ALA A 63 49.04 -14.19 -19.51
N ALA A 64 47.77 -14.15 -19.89
CA ALA A 64 47.21 -13.01 -20.64
C ALA A 64 47.26 -11.73 -19.80
N HIS A 65 46.73 -11.76 -18.58
CA HIS A 65 46.73 -10.62 -17.66
C HIS A 65 48.14 -10.11 -17.33
N LEU A 66 49.08 -11.01 -17.08
CA LEU A 66 50.46 -10.62 -16.77
C LEU A 66 51.25 -10.14 -17.99
N SER A 67 50.73 -10.35 -19.21
CA SER A 67 51.36 -9.94 -20.46
C SER A 67 50.81 -8.66 -21.06
N THR A 68 49.65 -8.19 -20.61
CA THR A 68 49.04 -6.93 -21.07
C THR A 68 49.78 -5.74 -20.45
N VAL A 69 50.48 -4.98 -21.30
CA VAL A 69 50.84 -3.58 -21.05
C VAL A 69 49.61 -2.77 -21.44
N GLU A 70 48.96 -2.13 -20.45
CA GLU A 70 47.79 -1.21 -20.59
C GLU A 70 47.01 -1.35 -21.90
N SER A 71 46.12 -2.35 -21.99
CA SER A 71 45.22 -2.48 -23.14
C SER A 71 43.94 -1.68 -22.94
N THR A 72 43.69 -0.84 -23.94
CA THR A 72 42.61 0.12 -24.16
C THR A 72 41.21 -0.47 -23.96
N PRO A 73 40.21 0.31 -23.46
CA PRO A 73 38.87 -0.19 -23.21
C PRO A 73 38.20 -0.61 -24.53
N VAL A 74 37.64 -1.81 -24.56
CA VAL A 74 36.70 -2.22 -25.62
C VAL A 74 35.45 -1.35 -25.45
N ALA A 75 35.09 -0.59 -26.48
CA ALA A 75 33.90 0.26 -26.46
C ALA A 75 32.65 -0.62 -26.37
N GLU A 76 31.99 -0.59 -25.21
CA GLU A 76 30.72 -1.26 -24.97
C GLU A 76 29.57 -0.45 -25.59
N PRO A 77 28.52 -1.12 -26.10
CA PRO A 77 27.36 -0.46 -26.66
C PRO A 77 26.70 0.41 -25.59
N SER A 78 26.60 1.71 -25.87
CA SER A 78 25.88 2.68 -25.03
C SER A 78 24.41 2.26 -24.93
N ARG A 79 24.02 1.62 -23.82
CA ARG A 79 22.61 1.52 -23.45
C ARG A 79 22.18 2.90 -22.96
N GLU A 80 21.25 3.53 -23.67
CA GLU A 80 20.58 4.72 -23.16
C GLU A 80 19.98 4.42 -21.78
N ALA A 81 20.19 5.33 -20.83
CA ALA A 81 19.62 5.21 -19.51
C ALA A 81 18.09 5.26 -19.62
N GLY A 82 17.45 4.09 -19.48
CA GLY A 82 16.00 3.99 -19.42
C GLY A 82 15.43 4.78 -18.25
N GLU A 83 14.14 5.10 -18.34
CA GLU A 83 13.41 5.83 -17.29
C GLU A 83 13.72 5.27 -15.88
N PRO A 84 13.99 6.14 -14.88
CA PRO A 84 14.16 5.72 -13.49
C PRO A 84 12.91 5.01 -12.95
N ILE A 85 13.12 3.98 -12.13
CA ILE A 85 12.05 3.26 -11.46
C ILE A 85 11.95 3.77 -10.02
N ALA A 86 10.78 4.27 -9.64
CA ALA A 86 10.49 4.73 -8.29
C ALA A 86 10.19 3.54 -7.36
N ILE A 87 10.77 3.57 -6.17
CA ILE A 87 10.37 2.74 -5.04
C ILE A 87 9.32 3.53 -4.26
N VAL A 88 8.07 3.02 -4.21
CA VAL A 88 6.93 3.73 -3.62
C VAL A 88 6.40 3.09 -2.34
N GLY A 89 6.76 1.83 -2.08
CA GLY A 89 6.32 1.09 -0.89
C GLY A 89 7.36 0.08 -0.44
N LEU A 90 7.41 -0.17 0.87
CA LEU A 90 8.31 -1.11 1.53
C LEU A 90 7.50 -1.97 2.50
N GLY A 91 7.82 -3.26 2.58
CA GLY A 91 7.36 -4.16 3.64
C GLY A 91 8.49 -5.08 4.06
N CYS A 92 8.54 -5.46 5.33
CA CYS A 92 9.52 -6.43 5.79
C CYS A 92 9.05 -7.19 7.04
N ARG A 93 9.56 -8.41 7.19
CA ARG A 93 9.53 -9.19 8.44
C ARG A 93 10.92 -9.76 8.65
N LEU A 94 11.62 -9.29 9.67
CA LEU A 94 13.05 -9.52 9.89
C LEU A 94 13.29 -9.96 11.35
N PRO A 95 14.43 -10.59 11.65
CA PRO A 95 14.78 -11.04 13.00
C PRO A 95 14.74 -9.91 14.04
N GLY A 96 14.40 -10.24 15.29
CA GLY A 96 14.31 -9.28 16.39
C GLY A 96 12.97 -8.55 16.50
N GLY A 97 11.86 -9.20 16.12
CA GLY A 97 10.51 -8.62 16.18
C GLY A 97 10.27 -7.47 15.19
N ILE A 98 11.04 -7.42 14.09
CA ILE A 98 10.97 -6.33 13.13
C ILE A 98 9.90 -6.65 12.08
N GLU A 99 8.76 -5.97 12.17
CA GLU A 99 7.62 -6.20 11.26
C GLU A 99 7.28 -4.98 10.38
N THR A 100 8.01 -3.86 10.52
CA THR A 100 7.82 -2.66 9.68
C THR A 100 9.15 -2.03 9.27
N PRO A 101 9.19 -1.29 8.13
CA PRO A 101 10.37 -0.54 7.72
C PRO A 101 10.88 0.46 8.77
N GLU A 102 9.97 1.08 9.53
CA GLU A 102 10.32 2.03 10.60
C GLU A 102 10.95 1.32 11.80
N ALA A 103 10.44 0.13 12.17
CA ALA A 103 11.07 -0.71 13.19
C ALA A 103 12.47 -1.15 12.75
N PHE A 104 12.63 -1.49 11.47
CA PHE A 104 13.93 -1.86 10.92
C PHE A 104 14.93 -0.70 10.97
N TRP A 105 14.50 0.51 10.60
CA TRP A 105 15.34 1.69 10.72
C TRP A 105 15.78 1.96 12.16
N ARG A 106 14.85 1.94 13.13
CA ARG A 106 15.18 2.12 14.56
C ARG A 106 16.21 1.11 15.04
N PHE A 107 16.06 -0.15 14.62
CA PHE A 107 17.00 -1.22 14.94
C PHE A 107 18.39 -0.96 14.35
N LEU A 108 18.48 -0.54 13.09
CA LEU A 108 19.74 -0.22 12.43
C LEU A 108 20.44 1.00 13.02
N ASP A 109 19.70 2.09 13.28
CA ASP A 109 20.25 3.33 13.85
C ASP A 109 20.75 3.14 15.28
N ALA A 110 20.10 2.24 16.04
CA ALA A 110 20.56 1.81 17.36
C ALA A 110 21.74 0.82 17.34
N GLY A 111 22.17 0.36 16.16
CA GLY A 111 23.27 -0.60 16.02
C GLY A 111 22.91 -2.03 16.50
N GLY A 112 21.67 -2.46 16.30
CA GLY A 112 21.19 -3.76 16.77
C GLY A 112 21.87 -4.97 16.10
N ASP A 113 22.04 -6.04 16.88
CA ASP A 113 22.52 -7.39 16.49
C ASP A 113 21.39 -8.39 16.80
N ALA A 114 20.79 -8.98 15.75
CA ALA A 114 19.64 -9.88 15.87
C ALA A 114 20.04 -11.36 15.91
N ILE A 115 21.34 -11.68 16.05
CA ILE A 115 21.80 -13.06 16.11
C ILE A 115 21.51 -13.68 17.48
N GLY A 116 20.52 -14.58 17.51
CA GLY A 116 20.13 -15.36 18.66
C GLY A 116 20.42 -16.85 18.51
N ASP A 117 19.96 -17.64 19.48
CA ASP A 117 19.93 -19.09 19.39
C ASP A 117 18.75 -19.55 18.52
N VAL A 118 18.80 -20.77 17.98
CA VAL A 118 17.65 -21.39 17.29
C VAL A 118 16.43 -21.39 18.22
N PRO A 119 15.24 -20.94 17.76
CA PRO A 119 14.02 -21.00 18.56
C PRO A 119 13.73 -22.42 19.05
N ALA A 120 13.35 -22.53 20.33
CA ALA A 120 13.09 -23.82 20.97
C ALA A 120 12.02 -24.62 20.21
N GLY A 121 12.30 -25.89 19.92
CA GLY A 121 11.36 -26.78 19.22
C GLY A 121 11.38 -26.65 17.69
N ARG A 122 12.10 -25.67 17.10
CA ARG A 122 12.10 -25.45 15.64
C ARG A 122 12.59 -26.68 14.89
N TRP A 123 13.76 -27.20 15.24
CA TRP A 123 14.33 -28.37 14.55
C TRP A 123 13.68 -29.67 15.00
N GLU A 124 13.26 -29.79 16.26
CA GLU A 124 12.58 -30.98 16.79
C GLU A 124 11.22 -31.22 16.09
N THR A 125 10.54 -30.15 15.69
CA THR A 125 9.28 -30.23 14.94
C THR A 125 9.47 -30.85 13.54
N PHE A 126 10.64 -30.66 12.92
CA PHE A 126 10.88 -31.02 11.52
C PHE A 126 11.96 -32.11 11.32
N ALA A 127 12.67 -32.52 12.38
CA ALA A 127 13.72 -33.54 12.32
C ALA A 127 13.62 -34.53 13.51
N PRO A 128 12.86 -35.64 13.37
CA PRO A 128 12.63 -36.58 14.49
C PRO A 128 13.82 -37.47 14.86
N ALA A 129 14.90 -37.52 14.09
CA ALA A 129 16.02 -38.44 14.35
C ALA A 129 17.35 -37.95 13.73
N GLY A 130 18.15 -37.22 14.51
CA GLY A 130 19.53 -36.86 14.13
C GLY A 130 20.34 -36.38 15.32
N ASP A 131 21.65 -36.65 15.33
CA ASP A 131 22.56 -36.05 16.30
C ASP A 131 22.77 -34.57 15.93
N LEU A 132 22.13 -33.68 16.70
CA LEU A 132 22.27 -32.23 16.58
C LEU A 132 23.51 -31.72 17.32
N ALA A 133 24.21 -32.58 18.08
CA ALA A 133 25.38 -32.18 18.85
C ALA A 133 26.50 -31.69 17.92
N GLY A 134 27.04 -30.51 18.23
CA GLY A 134 28.11 -29.88 17.47
C GLY A 134 27.66 -29.06 16.26
N LEU A 135 26.37 -29.01 15.94
CA LEU A 135 25.86 -28.07 14.93
C LEU A 135 25.82 -26.64 15.47
N PRO A 136 26.23 -25.63 14.69
CA PRO A 136 26.03 -24.24 15.06
C PRO A 136 24.54 -23.94 15.24
N ALA A 137 24.18 -23.47 16.43
CA ALA A 137 22.80 -23.20 16.83
C ALA A 137 22.52 -21.70 16.95
N ARG A 138 23.26 -20.85 16.22
CA ARG A 138 23.05 -19.40 16.20
C ARG A 138 22.68 -18.89 14.81
N GLY A 139 21.79 -17.91 14.77
CA GLY A 139 21.21 -17.38 13.53
C GLY A 139 20.33 -16.16 13.77
N GLY A 140 19.98 -15.45 12.70
CA GLY A 140 18.92 -14.45 12.72
C GLY A 140 17.58 -15.14 12.46
N PHE A 141 16.75 -15.31 13.49
CA PHE A 141 15.47 -16.03 13.38
C PHE A 141 14.28 -15.08 13.49
N LEU A 142 13.22 -15.39 12.76
CA LEU A 142 11.90 -14.81 12.97
C LEU A 142 11.27 -15.42 14.23
N ASP A 143 10.62 -14.57 15.01
CA ASP A 143 9.98 -14.97 16.27
C ASP A 143 8.86 -16.00 16.02
N ASP A 144 8.08 -15.77 14.96
CA ASP A 144 6.99 -16.65 14.55
C ASP A 144 6.97 -16.85 13.03
N VAL A 145 7.00 -18.12 12.61
CA VAL A 145 6.88 -18.55 11.21
C VAL A 145 5.61 -19.38 10.97
N ALA A 146 4.84 -19.65 12.02
CA ALA A 146 3.63 -20.46 11.97
C ALA A 146 2.36 -19.59 11.92
N GLY A 147 2.34 -18.45 12.61
CA GLY A 147 1.21 -17.53 12.61
C GLY A 147 0.88 -16.99 11.22
N PHE A 148 -0.41 -16.99 10.88
CA PHE A 148 -0.94 -16.49 9.61
C PHE A 148 -2.45 -16.23 9.71
N ASP A 149 -2.91 -15.06 9.25
CA ASP A 149 -4.34 -14.75 9.17
C ASP A 149 -4.95 -15.34 7.88
N ALA A 150 -5.21 -16.65 7.90
CA ALA A 150 -5.76 -17.36 6.73
C ALA A 150 -7.13 -16.81 6.29
N ALA A 151 -8.00 -16.47 7.25
CA ALA A 151 -9.33 -15.95 6.97
C ALA A 151 -9.26 -14.62 6.23
N PHE A 152 -8.28 -13.76 6.56
CA PHE A 152 -8.04 -12.50 5.87
C PHE A 152 -7.78 -12.67 4.37
N PHE A 153 -7.02 -13.69 3.99
CA PHE A 153 -6.72 -14.00 2.60
C PHE A 153 -7.75 -14.94 1.94
N GLY A 154 -8.84 -15.28 2.63
CA GLY A 154 -9.85 -16.21 2.10
C GLY A 154 -9.33 -17.65 1.96
N ILE A 155 -8.33 -18.01 2.75
CA ILE A 155 -7.66 -19.32 2.76
C ILE A 155 -8.25 -20.15 3.90
N THR A 156 -8.55 -21.42 3.63
CA THR A 156 -9.09 -22.32 4.65
C THR A 156 -8.00 -22.70 5.66
N PRO A 157 -8.35 -23.00 6.94
CA PRO A 157 -7.36 -23.45 7.91
C PRO A 157 -6.55 -24.66 7.44
N ARG A 158 -7.20 -25.60 6.72
CA ARG A 158 -6.52 -26.80 6.20
C ARG A 158 -5.53 -26.49 5.08
N GLU A 159 -5.88 -25.58 4.18
CA GLU A 159 -4.94 -25.12 3.15
C GLU A 159 -3.76 -24.38 3.80
N ALA A 160 -4.03 -23.48 4.75
CA ALA A 160 -3.00 -22.71 5.45
C ALA A 160 -1.99 -23.60 6.19
N GLU A 161 -2.45 -24.70 6.79
CA GLU A 161 -1.59 -25.69 7.43
C GLU A 161 -0.59 -26.31 6.45
N ALA A 162 -1.03 -26.60 5.22
CA ALA A 162 -0.20 -27.19 4.16
C ALA A 162 0.69 -26.18 3.42
N MET A 163 0.51 -24.87 3.64
CA MET A 163 1.29 -23.83 2.98
C MET A 163 2.67 -23.68 3.62
N ASP A 164 3.71 -23.64 2.78
CA ASP A 164 5.05 -23.22 3.21
C ASP A 164 4.96 -21.85 3.94
N PRO A 165 5.53 -21.72 5.16
CA PRO A 165 5.65 -20.45 5.88
C PRO A 165 6.10 -19.27 5.02
N GLN A 166 6.99 -19.51 4.05
CA GLN A 166 7.47 -18.48 3.14
C GLN A 166 6.35 -17.89 2.28
N GLN A 167 5.38 -18.71 1.83
CA GLN A 167 4.20 -18.21 1.10
C GLN A 167 3.33 -17.33 2.02
N ARG A 168 3.10 -17.77 3.25
CA ARG A 168 2.25 -17.07 4.23
C ARG A 168 2.83 -15.70 4.61
N ILE A 169 4.10 -15.68 5.01
CA ILE A 169 4.83 -14.46 5.36
C ILE A 169 4.84 -13.50 4.16
N LEU A 170 5.08 -14.01 2.95
CA LEU A 170 5.12 -13.17 1.76
C LEU A 170 3.77 -12.49 1.48
N LEU A 171 2.63 -13.16 1.71
CA LEU A 171 1.31 -12.56 1.57
C LEU A 171 1.11 -11.38 2.52
N GLU A 172 1.44 -11.55 3.80
CA GLU A 172 1.34 -10.49 4.81
C GLU A 172 2.25 -9.31 4.50
N VAL A 173 3.51 -9.59 4.18
CA VAL A 173 4.50 -8.54 3.90
C VAL A 173 4.20 -7.80 2.60
N ALA A 174 3.69 -8.48 1.57
CA ALA A 174 3.27 -7.82 0.33
C ALA A 174 2.04 -6.93 0.54
N TRP A 175 1.07 -7.38 1.34
CA TRP A 175 -0.07 -6.54 1.73
C TRP A 175 0.40 -5.29 2.47
N ALA A 176 1.26 -5.46 3.48
CA ALA A 176 1.84 -4.34 4.23
C ALA A 176 2.63 -3.37 3.34
N ALA A 177 3.37 -3.88 2.34
CA ALA A 177 4.10 -3.05 1.40
C ALA A 177 3.19 -2.19 0.51
N LEU A 178 2.03 -2.74 0.10
CA LEU A 178 1.00 -2.00 -0.64
C LEU A 178 0.32 -0.94 0.24
N GLU A 179 0.01 -1.25 1.49
CA GLU A 179 -0.51 -0.26 2.45
C GLU A 179 0.50 0.86 2.73
N HIS A 180 1.78 0.51 2.86
CA HIS A 180 2.87 1.48 3.00
C HIS A 180 3.03 2.36 1.75
N ALA A 181 2.71 1.84 0.56
CA ALA A 181 2.65 2.61 -0.68
C ALA A 181 1.41 3.52 -0.78
N GLY A 182 0.39 3.31 0.07
CA GLY A 182 -0.91 3.97 -0.07
C GLY A 182 -1.71 3.45 -1.26
N ILE A 183 -1.47 2.21 -1.68
CA ILE A 183 -2.12 1.59 -2.84
C ILE A 183 -3.06 0.48 -2.33
N PRO A 184 -4.38 0.70 -2.31
CA PRO A 184 -5.31 -0.31 -1.85
C PRO A 184 -5.43 -1.45 -2.90
N PRO A 185 -5.40 -2.72 -2.48
CA PRO A 185 -5.47 -3.89 -3.36
C PRO A 185 -6.60 -3.90 -4.39
N HIS A 186 -7.80 -3.40 -4.08
CA HIS A 186 -8.90 -3.36 -5.06
C HIS A 186 -8.57 -2.55 -6.32
N ARG A 187 -7.68 -1.55 -6.24
CA ARG A 187 -7.23 -0.77 -7.41
C ARG A 187 -6.29 -1.53 -8.33
N LEU A 188 -5.74 -2.65 -7.89
CA LEU A 188 -4.83 -3.49 -8.67
C LEU A 188 -5.54 -4.63 -9.41
N ARG A 189 -6.80 -4.89 -9.10
CA ARG A 189 -7.57 -5.98 -9.73
C ARG A 189 -7.63 -5.81 -11.24
N GLY A 190 -7.33 -6.88 -11.97
CA GLY A 190 -7.26 -6.91 -13.43
C GLY A 190 -6.07 -6.16 -14.04
N SER A 191 -5.24 -5.48 -13.24
CA SER A 191 -4.13 -4.66 -13.74
C SER A 191 -2.92 -5.52 -14.15
N ARG A 192 -2.03 -4.96 -14.96
CA ARG A 192 -0.76 -5.60 -15.34
C ARG A 192 0.30 -5.41 -14.26
N THR A 193 -0.03 -5.70 -13.01
CA THR A 193 0.98 -5.73 -11.95
C THR A 193 1.79 -7.03 -12.02
N GLY A 194 3.12 -6.91 -12.09
CA GLY A 194 4.03 -8.04 -12.04
C GLY A 194 4.44 -8.41 -10.62
N VAL A 195 4.79 -9.67 -10.39
CA VAL A 195 5.24 -10.24 -9.11
C VAL A 195 6.53 -11.02 -9.34
N PHE A 196 7.61 -10.63 -8.67
CA PHE A 196 8.94 -11.22 -8.83
C PHE A 196 9.49 -11.57 -7.45
N VAL A 197 9.66 -12.87 -7.15
CA VAL A 197 10.00 -13.36 -5.82
C VAL A 197 11.32 -14.11 -5.87
N GLY A 198 12.31 -13.67 -5.09
CA GLY A 198 13.52 -14.44 -4.81
C GLY A 198 13.28 -15.46 -3.69
N LEU A 199 13.48 -16.74 -3.98
CA LEU A 199 13.32 -17.85 -3.02
C LEU A 199 14.26 -18.99 -3.42
N SER A 200 15.14 -19.40 -2.51
CA SER A 200 16.20 -20.39 -2.80
C SER A 200 16.06 -21.72 -2.06
N ALA A 201 15.28 -21.79 -0.99
CA ALA A 201 15.10 -23.00 -0.19
C ALA A 201 13.62 -23.41 -0.12
N THR A 202 13.32 -24.69 -0.33
CA THR A 202 11.96 -25.28 -0.24
C THR A 202 11.94 -26.40 0.80
N GLU A 203 12.43 -26.12 2.01
CA GLU A 203 12.53 -27.10 3.09
C GLU A 203 11.17 -27.66 3.48
N TYR A 204 10.15 -26.80 3.60
CA TYR A 204 8.80 -27.22 3.99
C TYR A 204 8.23 -28.23 2.99
N GLY A 205 8.34 -27.94 1.69
CA GLY A 205 7.90 -28.85 0.63
C GLY A 205 8.64 -30.19 0.66
N SER A 206 9.95 -30.18 0.89
CA SER A 206 10.76 -31.40 1.00
C SER A 206 10.34 -32.27 2.20
N LEU A 207 10.03 -31.63 3.34
CA LEU A 207 9.62 -32.31 4.58
C LEU A 207 8.19 -32.86 4.50
N THR A 208 7.26 -32.11 3.91
CA THR A 208 5.85 -32.49 3.86
C THR A 208 5.53 -33.47 2.74
N MET A 209 6.20 -33.38 1.60
CA MET A 209 5.93 -34.26 0.45
C MET A 209 6.56 -35.65 0.59
N THR A 210 7.47 -35.85 1.56
CA THR A 210 8.09 -37.16 1.82
C THR A 210 7.22 -38.07 2.70
N ASP A 211 6.31 -37.50 3.51
CA ASP A 211 5.28 -38.24 4.23
C ASP A 211 4.03 -38.44 3.37
N VAL A 212 4.03 -39.48 2.54
CA VAL A 212 2.93 -39.79 1.61
C VAL A 212 1.58 -39.95 2.31
N ALA A 213 1.56 -40.37 3.58
CA ALA A 213 0.33 -40.52 4.34
C ALA A 213 -0.28 -39.16 4.76
N GLY A 214 0.55 -38.13 4.90
CA GLY A 214 0.15 -36.75 5.24
C GLY A 214 -0.19 -35.87 4.04
N VAL A 215 0.09 -36.33 2.82
CA VAL A 215 -0.19 -35.59 1.57
C VAL A 215 -1.69 -35.49 1.30
N ASP A 216 -2.17 -34.29 1.00
CA ASP A 216 -3.54 -34.01 0.59
C ASP A 216 -3.60 -33.10 -0.65
N VAL A 217 -4.80 -32.62 -0.98
CA VAL A 217 -5.06 -31.79 -2.17
C VAL A 217 -4.34 -30.44 -2.14
N TRP A 218 -3.92 -29.95 -0.98
CA TRP A 218 -3.23 -28.66 -0.80
C TRP A 218 -1.71 -28.80 -0.76
N SER A 219 -1.17 -30.00 -0.46
CA SER A 219 0.27 -30.21 -0.34
C SER A 219 1.05 -29.77 -1.60
N GLY A 220 0.51 -30.05 -2.79
CA GLY A 220 1.15 -29.66 -4.04
C GLY A 220 1.30 -28.14 -4.21
N THR A 221 0.25 -27.37 -3.92
CA THR A 221 0.30 -25.90 -4.03
C THR A 221 1.03 -25.26 -2.85
N GLY A 222 0.94 -25.88 -1.66
CA GLY A 222 1.62 -25.43 -0.46
C GLY A 222 3.15 -25.61 -0.51
N ALA A 223 3.64 -26.64 -1.21
CA ALA A 223 5.07 -26.93 -1.35
C ALA A 223 5.78 -26.23 -2.53
N ALA A 224 5.03 -25.85 -3.58
CA ALA A 224 5.63 -25.40 -4.83
C ALA A 224 6.17 -23.96 -4.75
N ALA A 225 7.45 -23.77 -5.09
CA ALA A 225 8.10 -22.45 -5.11
C ALA A 225 7.40 -21.44 -6.03
N SER A 226 6.90 -21.89 -7.20
CA SER A 226 6.17 -21.02 -8.14
C SER A 226 4.89 -20.42 -7.54
N ILE A 227 4.30 -21.08 -6.55
CA ILE A 227 3.08 -20.61 -5.90
C ILE A 227 3.35 -19.42 -4.98
N ALA A 228 4.58 -19.19 -4.52
CA ALA A 228 4.93 -18.00 -3.74
C ALA A 228 4.58 -16.70 -4.51
N ALA A 229 4.95 -16.60 -5.79
CA ALA A 229 4.55 -15.48 -6.64
C ALA A 229 3.09 -15.59 -7.12
N ASN A 230 2.69 -16.77 -7.60
CA ASN A 230 1.37 -16.94 -8.22
C ASN A 230 0.21 -16.73 -7.25
N ARG A 231 0.39 -17.03 -5.95
CA ARG A 231 -0.64 -16.83 -4.93
C ARG A 231 -0.92 -15.35 -4.68
N LEU A 232 0.11 -14.49 -4.73
CA LEU A 232 -0.09 -13.03 -4.72
C LEU A 232 -0.89 -12.57 -5.94
N SER A 233 -0.50 -13.03 -7.13
CA SER A 233 -1.23 -12.70 -8.36
C SER A 233 -2.68 -13.16 -8.33
N TYR A 234 -2.94 -14.36 -7.81
CA TYR A 234 -4.29 -14.91 -7.67
C TYR A 234 -5.14 -14.10 -6.68
N LEU A 235 -4.63 -13.85 -5.47
CA LEU A 235 -5.39 -13.17 -4.41
C LEU A 235 -5.67 -11.69 -4.71
N LEU A 236 -4.75 -11.03 -5.40
CA LEU A 236 -4.86 -9.61 -5.74
C LEU A 236 -5.42 -9.38 -7.16
N ASP A 237 -5.75 -10.47 -7.89
CA ASP A 237 -6.20 -10.46 -9.29
C ASP A 237 -5.25 -9.73 -10.26
N LEU A 238 -3.96 -10.04 -10.19
CA LEU A 238 -2.91 -9.39 -10.99
C LEU A 238 -2.64 -10.16 -12.29
N ARG A 239 -2.44 -9.43 -13.38
CA ARG A 239 -2.30 -9.98 -14.75
C ARG A 239 -0.94 -9.73 -15.40
N GLY A 240 0.04 -9.22 -14.66
CA GLY A 240 1.43 -9.10 -15.12
C GLY A 240 2.22 -10.41 -14.94
N PRO A 241 3.52 -10.43 -15.33
CA PRO A 241 4.40 -11.58 -15.10
C PRO A 241 4.46 -11.97 -13.62
N SER A 242 4.36 -13.27 -13.32
CA SER A 242 4.43 -13.80 -11.94
C SER A 242 5.49 -14.90 -11.88
N LEU A 243 6.62 -14.61 -11.23
CA LEU A 243 7.83 -15.42 -11.30
C LEU A 243 8.47 -15.61 -9.93
N THR A 244 8.81 -16.86 -9.62
CA THR A 244 9.76 -17.18 -8.54
C THR A 244 11.12 -17.48 -9.16
N LEU A 245 12.19 -16.90 -8.60
CA LEU A 245 13.55 -16.95 -9.10
C LEU A 245 14.48 -17.51 -8.01
N ASP A 246 15.27 -18.51 -8.39
CA ASP A 246 16.33 -19.07 -7.55
C ASP A 246 17.68 -18.84 -8.23
N THR A 247 18.43 -17.90 -7.68
CA THR A 247 19.84 -17.67 -7.99
C THR A 247 20.65 -17.68 -6.70
N ALA A 248 20.24 -18.52 -5.73
CA ALA A 248 20.79 -18.57 -4.39
C ALA A 248 20.77 -17.21 -3.68
N CYS A 249 21.90 -16.77 -3.12
CA CYS A 249 22.02 -15.55 -2.33
C CYS A 249 21.73 -14.24 -3.09
N SER A 250 21.69 -14.28 -4.44
CA SER A 250 21.34 -13.12 -5.27
C SER A 250 19.86 -13.07 -5.69
N SER A 251 19.06 -14.08 -5.33
CA SER A 251 17.69 -14.29 -5.82
C SER A 251 16.82 -13.03 -5.77
N SER A 252 16.78 -12.35 -4.62
CA SER A 252 15.93 -11.16 -4.48
C SER A 252 16.42 -9.94 -5.28
N LEU A 253 17.72 -9.75 -5.51
CA LEU A 253 18.19 -8.66 -6.38
C LEU A 253 17.99 -9.00 -7.86
N VAL A 254 18.08 -10.28 -8.24
CA VAL A 254 17.67 -10.72 -9.58
C VAL A 254 16.16 -10.49 -9.76
N ALA A 255 15.33 -10.74 -8.74
CA ALA A 255 13.91 -10.41 -8.77
C ALA A 255 13.64 -8.91 -8.95
N VAL A 256 14.36 -8.05 -8.23
CA VAL A 256 14.31 -6.59 -8.42
C VAL A 256 14.75 -6.20 -9.84
N HIS A 257 15.82 -6.79 -10.36
CA HIS A 257 16.25 -6.54 -11.73
C HIS A 257 15.18 -6.92 -12.75
N GLN A 258 14.58 -8.10 -12.64
CA GLN A 258 13.51 -8.54 -13.54
C GLN A 258 12.27 -7.65 -13.46
N ALA A 259 11.89 -7.21 -12.26
CA ALA A 259 10.82 -6.23 -12.06
C ALA A 259 11.13 -4.90 -12.78
N VAL A 260 12.36 -4.38 -12.63
CA VAL A 260 12.82 -3.17 -13.33
C VAL A 260 12.77 -3.35 -14.85
N GLN A 261 13.19 -4.50 -15.38
CA GLN A 261 13.12 -4.78 -16.81
C GLN A 261 11.67 -4.84 -17.30
N SER A 262 10.78 -5.52 -16.57
CA SER A 262 9.36 -5.67 -16.93
C SER A 262 8.65 -4.31 -16.99
N LEU A 263 8.92 -3.43 -16.01
CA LEU A 263 8.41 -2.05 -16.00
C LEU A 263 8.93 -1.22 -17.18
N ARG A 264 10.24 -1.31 -17.48
CA ARG A 264 10.86 -0.59 -18.60
C ARG A 264 10.34 -1.05 -19.96
N ARG A 265 10.02 -2.33 -20.10
CA ARG A 265 9.42 -2.91 -21.32
C ARG A 265 7.90 -2.69 -21.43
N GLY A 266 7.25 -2.22 -20.36
CA GLY A 266 5.80 -2.03 -20.32
C GLY A 266 5.00 -3.35 -20.25
N GLU A 267 5.65 -4.44 -19.85
CA GLU A 267 5.01 -5.71 -19.50
C GLU A 267 4.26 -5.60 -18.15
N SER A 268 4.78 -4.75 -17.26
CA SER A 268 4.15 -4.40 -16.00
C SER A 268 3.93 -2.88 -15.87
N ASP A 269 2.81 -2.46 -15.28
CA ASP A 269 2.53 -1.05 -14.94
C ASP A 269 2.94 -0.70 -13.50
N LEU A 270 3.01 -1.72 -12.64
CA LEU A 270 3.50 -1.73 -11.26
C LEU A 270 4.15 -3.10 -11.03
N ALA A 271 5.18 -3.20 -10.18
CA ALA A 271 5.78 -4.48 -9.84
C ALA A 271 6.01 -4.63 -8.34
N LEU A 272 5.69 -5.82 -7.82
CA LEU A 272 6.12 -6.28 -6.50
C LEU A 272 7.40 -7.08 -6.69
N ALA A 273 8.50 -6.63 -6.08
CA ALA A 273 9.75 -7.39 -6.03
C ALA A 273 10.03 -7.79 -4.58
N ALA A 274 10.31 -9.07 -4.36
CA ALA A 274 10.40 -9.64 -3.03
C ALA A 274 11.57 -10.62 -2.87
N GLY A 275 11.92 -10.90 -1.62
CA GLY A 275 12.80 -11.99 -1.24
C GLY A 275 12.35 -12.57 0.10
N VAL A 276 12.32 -13.89 0.22
CA VAL A 276 11.93 -14.60 1.45
C VAL A 276 12.87 -15.78 1.72
N ASN A 277 13.17 -16.00 3.00
CA ASN A 277 13.93 -17.16 3.48
C ASN A 277 13.48 -17.56 4.89
N VAL A 278 13.29 -18.86 5.13
CA VAL A 278 12.96 -19.44 6.46
C VAL A 278 13.80 -20.69 6.69
N LEU A 279 14.26 -20.91 7.92
CA LEU A 279 15.18 -21.97 8.34
C LEU A 279 14.42 -23.01 9.18
N LEU A 280 13.82 -24.00 8.53
CA LEU A 280 12.96 -25.00 9.17
C LEU A 280 13.72 -26.22 9.66
N SER A 281 14.74 -26.66 8.92
CA SER A 281 15.46 -27.90 9.21
C SER A 281 16.95 -27.67 9.52
N PRO A 282 17.60 -28.59 10.26
CA PRO A 282 19.03 -28.52 10.50
C PRO A 282 19.87 -28.90 9.26
N GLY A 283 19.26 -29.45 8.21
CA GLY A 283 19.98 -30.10 7.10
C GLY A 283 20.92 -29.15 6.35
N ILE A 284 20.44 -27.97 5.95
CA ILE A 284 21.26 -26.97 5.25
C ILE A 284 22.34 -26.41 6.19
N THR A 285 22.01 -26.18 7.46
CA THR A 285 22.98 -25.74 8.49
C THR A 285 24.11 -26.76 8.66
N ALA A 286 23.78 -28.05 8.73
CA ALA A 286 24.77 -29.13 8.80
C ALA A 286 25.65 -29.20 7.54
N GLY A 287 25.06 -29.00 6.36
CA GLY A 287 25.80 -28.88 5.10
C GLY A 287 26.81 -27.75 5.13
N PHE A 288 26.38 -26.54 5.51
CA PHE A 288 27.27 -25.36 5.56
C PHE A 288 28.35 -25.49 6.64
N HIS A 289 28.02 -26.08 7.79
CA HIS A 289 28.99 -26.36 8.84
C HIS A 289 30.08 -27.31 8.33
N ARG A 290 29.71 -28.42 7.69
CA ARG A 290 30.67 -29.40 7.14
C ARG A 290 31.50 -28.83 5.99
N ALA A 291 30.94 -27.89 5.23
CA ALA A 291 31.65 -27.16 4.18
C ALA A 291 32.59 -26.06 4.71
N GLY A 292 32.59 -25.78 6.02
CA GLY A 292 33.43 -24.73 6.62
C GLY A 292 33.00 -23.31 6.26
N VAL A 293 31.72 -23.11 5.91
CA VAL A 293 31.17 -21.82 5.46
C VAL A 293 30.69 -20.96 6.63
N LEU A 294 30.36 -21.59 7.77
CA LEU A 294 29.79 -20.91 8.93
C LEU A 294 30.86 -20.32 9.84
N ALA A 295 30.66 -19.07 10.26
CA ALA A 295 31.49 -18.40 11.26
C ALA A 295 31.42 -19.13 12.61
N THR A 296 32.57 -19.28 13.26
CA THR A 296 32.69 -20.06 14.50
C THR A 296 32.01 -19.40 15.71
N ASP A 297 31.98 -18.07 15.73
CA ASP A 297 31.32 -17.25 16.76
C ASP A 297 29.87 -16.89 16.40
N GLY A 298 29.38 -17.36 15.24
CA GLY A 298 28.05 -17.08 14.71
C GLY A 298 27.85 -15.64 14.25
N ARG A 299 28.87 -14.90 13.81
CA ARG A 299 28.71 -13.52 13.32
C ARG A 299 29.36 -13.29 11.95
N CYS A 300 28.63 -12.62 11.07
CA CYS A 300 29.21 -12.06 9.83
C CYS A 300 30.06 -10.84 10.20
N LYS A 301 31.34 -10.86 9.82
CA LYS A 301 32.33 -9.81 10.15
C LYS A 301 32.87 -9.16 8.86
N PRO A 302 32.02 -8.48 8.08
CA PRO A 302 32.37 -8.00 6.74
C PRO A 302 33.59 -7.08 6.77
N PHE A 303 34.58 -7.40 5.93
CA PHE A 303 35.83 -6.65 5.71
C PHE A 303 36.78 -6.60 6.91
N ASP A 304 36.45 -7.27 8.01
CA ASP A 304 37.30 -7.34 9.20
C ASP A 304 38.44 -8.36 9.02
N ALA A 305 39.54 -8.16 9.73
CA ALA A 305 40.66 -9.11 9.78
C ALA A 305 40.27 -10.49 10.35
N ALA A 306 39.22 -10.58 11.16
CA ALA A 306 38.70 -11.81 11.75
C ALA A 306 37.54 -12.45 10.95
N ALA A 307 37.30 -12.00 9.71
CA ALA A 307 36.32 -12.61 8.79
C ALA A 307 36.57 -14.11 8.58
N ASP A 308 35.66 -14.97 9.08
CA ASP A 308 35.80 -16.44 9.09
C ASP A 308 34.60 -17.19 8.51
N GLY A 309 33.55 -16.51 8.05
CA GLY A 309 32.35 -17.15 7.50
C GLY A 309 31.07 -16.36 7.73
N ILE A 310 29.94 -17.00 7.39
CA ILE A 310 28.60 -16.43 7.54
C ILE A 310 27.90 -16.97 8.79
N VAL A 311 26.88 -16.25 9.25
CA VAL A 311 25.80 -16.82 10.06
C VAL A 311 24.51 -16.80 9.25
N ARG A 312 23.71 -17.86 9.31
CA ARG A 312 22.46 -17.96 8.52
C ARG A 312 21.36 -17.09 9.14
N GLY A 313 20.38 -16.69 8.34
CA GLY A 313 19.20 -16.02 8.87
C GLY A 313 17.94 -16.17 8.00
N GLU A 314 16.84 -15.76 8.61
CA GLU A 314 15.49 -15.74 8.07
C GLU A 314 15.03 -14.31 7.79
N GLY A 315 14.07 -14.15 6.90
CA GLY A 315 13.39 -12.88 6.73
C GLY A 315 12.68 -12.76 5.39
N CYS A 316 11.84 -11.74 5.32
CA CYS A 316 11.11 -11.36 4.12
C CYS A 316 11.20 -9.86 3.90
N GLY A 317 11.39 -9.44 2.65
CA GLY A 317 11.29 -8.05 2.24
C GLY A 317 10.55 -7.93 0.92
N VAL A 318 9.76 -6.86 0.78
CA VAL A 318 9.01 -6.52 -0.44
C VAL A 318 9.20 -5.05 -0.74
N VAL A 319 9.41 -4.72 -2.02
CA VAL A 319 9.38 -3.36 -2.55
C VAL A 319 8.32 -3.22 -3.63
N VAL A 320 7.63 -2.08 -3.62
CA VAL A 320 6.63 -1.70 -4.63
C VAL A 320 7.28 -0.74 -5.61
N LEU A 321 7.28 -1.10 -6.89
CA LEU A 321 8.03 -0.41 -7.94
C LEU A 321 7.09 0.14 -9.03
N LYS A 322 7.35 1.36 -9.50
CA LYS A 322 6.64 1.99 -10.63
C LYS A 322 7.60 2.78 -11.50
N PRO A 323 7.33 2.97 -12.80
CA PRO A 323 8.02 3.99 -13.59
C PRO A 323 7.81 5.36 -12.93
N LEU A 324 8.86 6.17 -12.82
CA LEU A 324 8.78 7.45 -12.11
C LEU A 324 7.66 8.36 -12.66
N ARG A 325 7.42 8.35 -13.98
CA ARG A 325 6.30 9.10 -14.59
C ARG A 325 4.94 8.67 -14.05
N ALA A 326 4.75 7.37 -13.84
CA ALA A 326 3.50 6.81 -13.33
C ALA A 326 3.34 7.13 -11.84
N ALA A 327 4.43 7.00 -11.07
CA ALA A 327 4.43 7.39 -9.65
C ALA A 327 4.02 8.86 -9.46
N ARG A 328 4.56 9.77 -10.29
CA ARG A 328 4.22 11.19 -10.25
C ARG A 328 2.79 11.47 -10.71
N ARG A 329 2.32 10.80 -11.77
CA ARG A 329 0.95 10.92 -12.26
C ARG A 329 -0.07 10.51 -11.20
N ASP A 330 0.23 9.44 -10.48
CA ASP A 330 -0.70 8.84 -9.51
C ASP A 330 -0.57 9.49 -8.12
N GLY A 331 0.39 10.42 -7.94
CA GLY A 331 0.61 11.13 -6.68
C GLY A 331 1.27 10.26 -5.60
N ASP A 332 1.98 9.21 -5.98
CA ASP A 332 2.60 8.27 -5.04
C ASP A 332 3.75 8.92 -4.29
N ARG A 333 3.96 8.44 -3.06
CA ARG A 333 5.16 8.76 -2.28
C ARG A 333 6.36 8.05 -2.87
N VAL A 334 7.34 8.80 -3.39
CA VAL A 334 8.61 8.23 -3.88
C VAL A 334 9.66 8.26 -2.76
N LEU A 335 10.20 7.08 -2.42
CA LEU A 335 11.17 6.89 -1.34
C LEU A 335 12.61 6.95 -1.85
N ALA A 336 12.86 6.35 -3.01
CA ALA A 336 14.14 6.36 -3.71
C ALA A 336 13.93 5.99 -5.19
N LEU A 337 14.96 6.20 -6.01
CA LEU A 337 14.98 5.82 -7.42
C LEU A 337 15.97 4.69 -7.67
N ILE A 338 15.57 3.68 -8.45
CA ILE A 338 16.49 2.75 -9.09
C ILE A 338 16.91 3.35 -10.44
N ARG A 339 18.19 3.70 -10.55
CA ARG A 339 18.80 4.30 -11.75
C ARG A 339 19.33 3.23 -12.70
N GLY A 340 19.93 2.18 -12.15
CA GLY A 340 20.56 1.11 -12.89
C GLY A 340 20.45 -0.22 -12.17
N SER A 341 20.51 -1.32 -12.93
CA SER A 341 20.71 -2.66 -12.37
C SER A 341 21.30 -3.57 -13.43
N ALA A 342 22.12 -4.53 -12.99
CA ALA A 342 22.72 -5.54 -13.86
C ALA A 342 22.70 -6.92 -13.19
N VAL A 343 22.72 -7.95 -14.01
CA VAL A 343 22.88 -9.36 -13.61
C VAL A 343 23.85 -10.02 -14.57
N ASN A 344 24.82 -10.76 -14.06
CA ASN A 344 25.75 -11.55 -14.87
C ASN A 344 26.13 -12.88 -14.20
N SER A 345 27.12 -13.57 -14.75
CA SER A 345 27.66 -14.81 -14.18
C SER A 345 29.19 -14.75 -14.06
N ASP A 346 29.71 -15.34 -12.99
CA ASP A 346 31.13 -15.61 -12.78
C ASP A 346 31.73 -16.52 -13.88
N GLY A 347 30.87 -17.26 -14.60
CA GLY A 347 31.28 -18.19 -15.63
C GLY A 347 32.17 -19.30 -15.07
N ARG A 348 33.31 -19.54 -15.74
CA ARG A 348 34.27 -20.55 -15.29
C ARG A 348 35.27 -19.94 -14.31
N SER A 349 34.94 -19.99 -13.03
CA SER A 349 35.79 -19.56 -11.91
C SER A 349 36.64 -20.71 -11.35
N ASN A 350 37.37 -20.46 -10.24
CA ASN A 350 38.16 -21.47 -9.53
C ASN A 350 37.27 -22.42 -8.70
N GLY A 351 36.34 -23.11 -9.36
CA GLY A 351 35.36 -23.98 -8.74
C GLY A 351 33.99 -23.34 -8.62
N LEU A 352 32.94 -24.17 -8.63
CA LEU A 352 31.54 -23.73 -8.78
C LEU A 352 31.12 -22.63 -7.80
N THR A 353 31.65 -22.67 -6.57
CA THR A 353 31.30 -21.73 -5.49
C THR A 353 32.32 -20.61 -5.29
N ALA A 354 33.38 -20.57 -6.10
CA ALA A 354 34.40 -19.53 -6.00
C ALA A 354 33.96 -18.29 -6.79
N PRO A 355 33.93 -17.10 -6.17
CA PRO A 355 33.53 -15.87 -6.84
C PRO A 355 34.59 -15.43 -7.87
N ASN A 356 34.16 -14.66 -8.89
CA ASN A 356 35.06 -14.10 -9.90
C ASN A 356 35.10 -12.55 -9.84
N PRO A 357 36.23 -11.94 -9.43
CA PRO A 357 36.33 -10.48 -9.28
C PRO A 357 36.21 -9.73 -10.61
N GLU A 358 36.61 -10.32 -11.75
CA GLU A 358 36.46 -9.69 -13.06
C GLU A 358 34.99 -9.63 -13.48
N ALA A 359 34.24 -10.69 -13.19
CA ALA A 359 32.80 -10.72 -13.40
C ALA A 359 32.08 -9.70 -12.50
N GLN A 360 32.49 -9.57 -11.24
CA GLN A 360 31.97 -8.52 -10.35
C GLN A 360 32.29 -7.11 -10.85
N ALA A 361 33.52 -6.86 -11.34
CA ALA A 361 33.87 -5.57 -11.92
C ALA A 361 33.07 -5.27 -13.21
N ALA A 362 32.87 -6.26 -14.08
CA ALA A 362 32.04 -6.12 -15.27
C ALA A 362 30.57 -5.82 -14.91
N LEU A 363 30.01 -6.52 -13.91
CA LEU A 363 28.67 -6.27 -13.38
C LEU A 363 28.50 -4.82 -12.92
N LEU A 364 29.48 -4.30 -12.18
CA LEU A 364 29.45 -2.92 -11.70
C LEU A 364 29.46 -1.95 -12.90
N ARG A 365 30.36 -2.14 -13.88
CA ARG A 365 30.38 -1.29 -15.09
C ARG A 365 29.04 -1.28 -15.82
N ASP A 366 28.40 -2.44 -15.96
CA ASP A 366 27.08 -2.58 -16.56
C ASP A 366 25.99 -1.84 -15.75
N ALA A 367 26.00 -2.01 -14.42
CA ALA A 367 24.99 -1.41 -13.55
C ALA A 367 25.11 0.13 -13.50
N TYR A 368 26.33 0.65 -13.60
CA TYR A 368 26.65 2.07 -13.63
C TYR A 368 26.74 2.63 -15.06
N ALA A 369 26.34 1.90 -16.10
CA ALA A 369 26.33 2.42 -17.46
C ALA A 369 25.47 3.71 -17.54
N GLY A 370 26.09 4.82 -17.95
CA GLY A 370 25.46 6.14 -17.98
C GLY A 370 25.40 6.88 -16.64
N ILE A 371 26.07 6.36 -15.60
CA ILE A 371 26.23 6.97 -14.27
C ILE A 371 27.72 7.11 -13.99
N ASP A 372 28.18 8.30 -13.62
CA ASP A 372 29.57 8.52 -13.25
C ASP A 372 29.89 7.77 -11.94
N PRO A 373 30.80 6.77 -11.93
CA PRO A 373 31.19 6.02 -10.74
C PRO A 373 31.67 6.91 -9.57
N SER A 374 32.30 8.05 -9.87
CA SER A 374 32.81 9.00 -8.86
C SER A 374 31.70 9.72 -8.10
N THR A 375 30.44 9.51 -8.50
CA THR A 375 29.26 10.09 -7.85
C THR A 375 28.55 9.11 -6.92
N VAL A 376 29.12 7.93 -6.68
CA VAL A 376 28.60 6.95 -5.72
C VAL A 376 29.19 7.24 -4.34
N ASP A 377 28.33 7.31 -3.33
CA ASP A 377 28.74 7.60 -1.95
C ASP A 377 28.95 6.33 -1.13
N TYR A 378 28.08 5.35 -1.34
CA TYR A 378 27.96 4.18 -0.47
C TYR A 378 27.70 2.90 -1.27
N VAL A 379 28.22 1.77 -0.81
CA VAL A 379 27.80 0.45 -1.27
C VAL A 379 27.40 -0.42 -0.09
N GLU A 380 26.16 -0.87 -0.13
CA GLU A 380 25.69 -2.01 0.66
C GLU A 380 26.19 -3.27 -0.03
N ALA A 381 27.28 -3.80 0.49
CA ALA A 381 28.01 -4.90 -0.09
C ALA A 381 27.32 -6.24 0.14
N HIS A 382 27.70 -7.23 -0.68
CA HIS A 382 27.37 -8.61 -0.38
C HIS A 382 28.00 -9.01 0.96
N GLY A 383 29.26 -8.63 1.24
CA GLY A 383 29.81 -8.47 2.58
C GLY A 383 29.54 -9.66 3.51
N THR A 384 29.93 -10.85 3.08
CA THR A 384 29.64 -12.09 3.82
C THR A 384 30.49 -12.27 5.06
N GLY A 385 31.62 -11.55 5.20
CA GLY A 385 32.57 -11.85 6.27
C GLY A 385 33.39 -13.10 5.96
N THR A 386 33.63 -13.40 4.68
CA THR A 386 34.42 -14.57 4.28
C THR A 386 35.86 -14.16 3.92
N PRO A 387 36.86 -14.99 4.25
CA PRO A 387 38.27 -14.63 4.05
C PRO A 387 38.65 -14.49 2.58
N LEU A 388 37.94 -15.16 1.67
CA LEU A 388 38.14 -15.06 0.22
C LEU A 388 37.20 -14.04 -0.43
N GLY A 389 35.92 -14.02 -0.04
CA GLY A 389 34.90 -13.20 -0.71
C GLY A 389 35.11 -11.70 -0.47
N ASP A 390 35.37 -11.30 0.77
CA ASP A 390 35.48 -9.89 1.13
C ASP A 390 36.64 -9.16 0.40
N PRO A 391 37.86 -9.74 0.26
CA PRO A 391 38.90 -9.13 -0.55
C PRO A 391 38.60 -9.03 -2.04
N LEU A 392 37.90 -10.02 -2.60
CA LEU A 392 37.54 -10.02 -4.02
C LEU A 392 36.48 -8.96 -4.33
N GLU A 393 35.46 -8.85 -3.47
CA GLU A 393 34.43 -7.81 -3.59
C GLU A 393 35.03 -6.42 -3.42
N ALA A 394 35.85 -6.19 -2.38
CA ALA A 394 36.51 -4.90 -2.17
C ALA A 394 37.43 -4.52 -3.33
N GLY A 395 38.15 -5.49 -3.91
CA GLY A 395 38.96 -5.28 -5.10
C GLY A 395 38.14 -4.86 -6.33
N ALA A 396 37.01 -5.51 -6.58
CA ALA A 396 36.12 -5.15 -7.69
C ALA A 396 35.49 -3.76 -7.50
N LEU A 397 35.09 -3.43 -6.27
CA LEU A 397 34.58 -2.10 -5.91
C LEU A 397 35.64 -1.02 -6.11
N SER A 398 36.86 -1.23 -5.61
CA SER A 398 37.98 -0.30 -5.80
C SER A 398 38.30 -0.09 -7.29
N ALA A 399 38.26 -1.15 -8.10
CA ALA A 399 38.58 -1.09 -9.52
C ALA A 399 37.56 -0.28 -10.36
N VAL A 400 36.30 -0.16 -9.92
CA VAL A 400 35.23 0.49 -10.70
C VAL A 400 34.74 1.78 -10.05
N LEU A 401 34.62 1.79 -8.72
CA LEU A 401 34.05 2.86 -7.91
C LEU A 401 35.10 3.52 -6.99
N GLY A 402 36.37 3.08 -7.04
CA GLY A 402 37.42 3.57 -6.17
C GLY A 402 37.61 5.08 -6.27
N ARG A 403 37.97 5.70 -5.14
CA ARG A 403 38.11 7.15 -4.97
C ARG A 403 39.40 7.49 -4.23
N ASP A 404 39.74 8.77 -4.22
CA ASP A 404 40.82 9.29 -3.37
C ASP A 404 40.43 9.26 -1.89
N ALA A 405 41.44 9.23 -1.01
CA ALA A 405 41.29 9.11 0.44
C ALA A 405 40.43 10.22 1.10
N ASP A 406 40.30 11.39 0.47
CA ASP A 406 39.50 12.51 1.00
C ASP A 406 37.98 12.31 0.82
N ARG A 407 37.57 11.46 -0.14
CA ARG A 407 36.17 11.14 -0.43
C ARG A 407 36.08 9.62 -0.67
N PRO A 408 36.35 8.78 0.33
CA PRO A 408 36.39 7.34 0.13
C PRO A 408 35.00 6.81 -0.22
N LEU A 409 34.94 5.70 -0.94
CA LEU A 409 33.70 4.96 -1.10
C LEU A 409 33.34 4.31 0.25
N LEU A 410 32.17 4.66 0.78
CA LEU A 410 31.71 4.11 2.04
C LEU A 410 31.13 2.70 1.84
N LEU A 411 31.45 1.79 2.75
CA LEU A 411 31.03 0.38 2.69
C LEU A 411 30.27 -0.03 3.96
N GLY A 412 29.35 -0.97 3.81
CA GLY A 412 28.81 -1.72 4.93
C GLY A 412 28.05 -2.96 4.49
N SER A 413 27.58 -3.76 5.45
CA SER A 413 26.67 -4.87 5.17
C SER A 413 25.67 -5.09 6.30
N VAL A 414 24.40 -5.19 5.95
CA VAL A 414 23.27 -5.56 6.83
C VAL A 414 23.45 -6.95 7.43
N LYS A 415 24.27 -7.81 6.82
CA LYS A 415 24.56 -9.16 7.33
C LYS A 415 25.25 -9.13 8.69
N SER A 416 25.94 -8.05 9.01
CA SER A 416 26.50 -7.83 10.35
C SER A 416 25.44 -7.64 11.44
N ASN A 417 24.21 -7.26 11.06
CA ASN A 417 23.08 -7.07 11.98
C ASN A 417 22.12 -8.27 11.99
N LEU A 418 21.79 -8.82 10.82
CA LEU A 418 20.72 -9.82 10.66
C LEU A 418 21.22 -11.23 10.32
N GLY A 419 22.51 -11.37 10.04
CA GLY A 419 23.05 -12.56 9.39
C GLY A 419 22.74 -12.61 7.89
N HIS A 420 23.11 -13.72 7.26
CA HIS A 420 22.90 -13.94 5.84
C HIS A 420 21.51 -14.54 5.58
N LEU A 421 20.59 -13.70 5.11
CA LEU A 421 19.19 -14.11 4.84
C LEU A 421 19.01 -14.86 3.50
N GLU A 422 20.07 -15.48 2.98
CA GLU A 422 20.09 -16.28 1.74
C GLU A 422 19.30 -15.63 0.59
N GLY A 423 18.21 -16.24 0.11
CA GLY A 423 17.37 -15.72 -0.98
C GLY A 423 16.78 -14.33 -0.72
N ALA A 424 16.68 -13.89 0.54
CA ALA A 424 16.20 -12.57 0.97
C ALA A 424 17.34 -11.57 1.30
N ALA A 425 18.61 -11.96 1.20
CA ALA A 425 19.72 -11.11 1.63
C ALA A 425 19.82 -9.80 0.83
N GLY A 426 19.55 -9.87 -0.47
CA GLY A 426 19.61 -8.70 -1.34
C GLY A 426 18.52 -7.67 -1.03
N ILE A 427 17.30 -8.11 -0.75
CA ILE A 427 16.19 -7.21 -0.46
C ILE A 427 16.36 -6.54 0.91
N ALA A 428 16.94 -7.24 1.90
CA ALA A 428 17.29 -6.63 3.19
C ALA A 428 18.31 -5.48 3.03
N GLY A 429 19.32 -5.68 2.18
CA GLY A 429 20.29 -4.61 1.84
C GLY A 429 19.62 -3.44 1.11
N LEU A 430 18.74 -3.72 0.14
CA LEU A 430 17.97 -2.70 -0.57
C LEU A 430 17.12 -1.87 0.40
N LEU A 431 16.39 -2.52 1.31
CA LEU A 431 15.57 -1.86 2.34
C LEU A 431 16.41 -0.93 3.23
N LYS A 432 17.56 -1.43 3.73
CA LYS A 432 18.50 -0.64 4.54
C LYS A 432 18.93 0.64 3.81
N VAL A 433 19.28 0.54 2.53
CA VAL A 433 19.75 1.71 1.76
C VAL A 433 18.62 2.71 1.52
N VAL A 434 17.41 2.27 1.17
CA VAL A 434 16.26 3.17 0.98
C VAL A 434 15.91 3.91 2.28
N LEU A 435 15.91 3.20 3.41
CA LEU A 435 15.70 3.80 4.73
C LEU A 435 16.81 4.79 5.09
N ALA A 436 18.07 4.42 4.86
CA ALA A 436 19.22 5.31 5.08
C ALA A 436 19.17 6.58 4.23
N MET A 437 18.69 6.51 2.98
CA MET A 437 18.45 7.69 2.14
C MET A 437 17.31 8.56 2.69
N THR A 438 16.21 7.94 3.10
CA THR A 438 15.02 8.64 3.65
C THR A 438 15.37 9.38 4.94
N HIS A 439 16.18 8.77 5.81
CA HIS A 439 16.66 9.35 7.06
C HIS A 439 17.98 10.15 6.90
N ARG A 440 18.55 10.18 5.69
CA ARG A 440 19.76 10.96 5.35
C ARG A 440 20.97 10.60 6.22
N ARG A 441 21.08 9.34 6.62
CA ARG A 441 22.07 8.85 7.59
C ARG A 441 22.43 7.39 7.28
N LEU A 442 23.70 7.06 7.33
CA LEU A 442 24.22 5.71 7.14
C LEU A 442 24.38 5.04 8.51
N PRO A 443 23.73 3.88 8.76
CA PRO A 443 23.93 3.11 9.98
C PRO A 443 25.28 2.38 9.97
N ALA A 444 25.75 2.00 11.15
CA ALA A 444 27.01 1.27 11.31
C ALA A 444 26.94 -0.15 10.73
N SER A 445 28.03 -0.60 10.14
CA SER A 445 28.33 -2.00 9.85
C SER A 445 29.04 -2.59 11.06
N LEU A 446 28.44 -3.59 11.70
CA LEU A 446 28.92 -4.12 12.97
C LEU A 446 30.16 -5.01 12.78
N HIS A 447 30.84 -5.25 13.90
CA HIS A 447 31.95 -6.20 14.04
C HIS A 447 33.22 -5.90 13.24
N PHE A 448 33.35 -4.72 12.63
CA PHE A 448 34.59 -4.22 12.07
C PHE A 448 35.46 -3.59 13.17
N ARG A 449 36.54 -4.28 13.57
CA ARG A 449 37.51 -3.90 14.59
C ARG A 449 38.88 -3.60 14.00
N ALA A 450 39.32 -4.35 12.99
CA ALA A 450 40.60 -4.17 12.34
C ALA A 450 40.48 -4.43 10.82
N PRO A 451 41.11 -3.61 9.97
CA PRO A 451 41.02 -3.79 8.53
C PRO A 451 41.62 -5.12 8.09
N ASN A 452 40.93 -5.84 7.20
CA ASN A 452 41.45 -7.05 6.61
C ASN A 452 42.76 -6.76 5.82
N PRO A 453 43.88 -7.44 6.12
CA PRO A 453 45.19 -7.14 5.52
C PRO A 453 45.27 -7.45 4.02
N TYR A 454 44.27 -8.15 3.45
CA TYR A 454 44.18 -8.45 2.02
C TYR A 454 43.35 -7.44 1.23
N ILE A 455 42.85 -6.39 1.88
CA ILE A 455 42.08 -5.31 1.27
C ILE A 455 42.90 -4.03 1.27
N ASP A 456 42.95 -3.35 0.12
CA ASP A 456 43.49 -2.00 0.02
C ASP A 456 42.42 -0.96 0.36
N PHE A 457 42.55 -0.32 1.53
CA PHE A 457 41.63 0.71 2.03
C PHE A 457 42.03 2.14 1.63
N ALA A 458 42.96 2.34 0.68
CA ALA A 458 43.37 3.68 0.26
C ALA A 458 42.22 4.56 -0.27
N GLY A 459 41.16 3.94 -0.81
CA GLY A 459 39.97 4.62 -1.35
C GLY A 459 38.63 4.08 -0.85
N LEU A 460 38.65 3.21 0.17
CA LEU A 460 37.49 2.51 0.73
C LEU A 460 37.42 2.76 2.24
N GLN A 461 36.21 2.91 2.78
CA GLN A 461 36.03 3.05 4.22
C GLN A 461 34.78 2.32 4.70
N VAL A 462 34.91 1.44 5.69
CA VAL A 462 33.76 0.81 6.35
C VAL A 462 33.11 1.81 7.30
N VAL A 463 31.78 1.91 7.26
CA VAL A 463 31.00 2.75 8.17
C VAL A 463 30.92 2.04 9.53
N THR A 464 31.75 2.43 10.49
CA THR A 464 31.81 1.80 11.83
C THR A 464 30.89 2.44 12.87
N GLU A 465 30.45 3.67 12.61
CA GLU A 465 29.54 4.44 13.47
C GLU A 465 28.50 5.12 12.59
N GLY A 466 27.30 5.34 13.13
CA GLY A 466 26.24 5.99 12.37
C GLY A 466 26.62 7.43 12.01
N THR A 467 26.62 7.74 10.71
CA THR A 467 27.14 9.02 10.17
C THR A 467 26.12 9.68 9.23
N PRO A 468 26.04 11.03 9.17
CA PRO A 468 25.26 11.71 8.15
C PRO A 468 25.64 11.24 6.73
N TRP A 469 24.66 11.12 5.84
CA TRP A 469 24.94 10.73 4.47
C TRP A 469 25.76 11.84 3.77
N PRO A 470 26.96 11.54 3.22
CA PRO A 470 27.90 12.58 2.78
C PRO A 470 27.44 13.37 1.55
N ARG A 471 26.69 12.74 0.63
CA ARG A 471 26.17 13.34 -0.61
C ARG A 471 27.27 14.03 -1.41
N TYR A 472 28.33 13.31 -1.71
CA TYR A 472 29.48 13.87 -2.41
C TYR A 472 29.13 14.58 -3.74
N PRO A 473 28.10 14.17 -4.53
CA PRO A 473 27.68 14.88 -5.74
C PRO A 473 26.47 15.80 -5.53
N GLY A 474 26.07 16.09 -4.28
CA GLY A 474 24.85 16.85 -3.95
C GLY A 474 23.56 16.03 -3.92
N THR A 475 23.62 14.74 -4.24
CA THR A 475 22.49 13.79 -4.15
C THR A 475 23.02 12.46 -3.62
N ALA A 476 22.33 11.86 -2.66
CA ALA A 476 22.76 10.56 -2.14
C ALA A 476 22.64 9.47 -3.22
N ARG A 477 23.74 8.75 -3.49
CA ARG A 477 23.74 7.62 -4.44
C ARG A 477 24.45 6.42 -3.85
N ALA A 478 23.86 5.23 -4.02
CA ALA A 478 24.41 4.00 -3.50
C ALA A 478 24.26 2.81 -4.44
N GLY A 479 25.14 1.81 -4.27
CA GLY A 479 25.01 0.48 -4.87
C GLY A 479 24.55 -0.55 -3.84
N VAL A 480 23.88 -1.61 -4.31
CA VAL A 480 23.55 -2.80 -3.51
C VAL A 480 23.99 -4.05 -4.28
N SER A 481 24.85 -4.86 -3.69
CA SER A 481 25.43 -6.07 -4.31
C SER A 481 24.88 -7.36 -3.69
N ALA A 482 24.64 -8.38 -4.51
CA ALA A 482 24.40 -9.74 -4.04
C ALA A 482 25.00 -10.77 -5.01
N PHE A 483 25.74 -11.74 -4.48
CA PHE A 483 26.44 -12.75 -5.26
C PHE A 483 25.96 -14.14 -4.84
N GLY A 484 25.39 -14.90 -5.76
CA GLY A 484 24.92 -16.25 -5.52
C GLY A 484 26.09 -17.23 -5.52
N PHE A 485 26.07 -18.23 -4.64
CA PHE A 485 27.14 -19.25 -4.60
C PHE A 485 27.22 -20.08 -5.89
N GLY A 486 26.21 -20.07 -6.75
CA GLY A 486 26.26 -20.68 -8.09
C GLY A 486 26.93 -19.79 -9.15
N GLY A 487 27.41 -18.60 -8.77
CA GLY A 487 28.10 -17.65 -9.63
C GLY A 487 27.20 -16.61 -10.30
N THR A 488 25.90 -16.53 -10.00
CA THR A 488 25.03 -15.45 -10.52
C THR A 488 25.14 -14.21 -9.64
N ASN A 489 25.58 -13.09 -10.24
CA ASN A 489 25.77 -11.84 -9.53
C ASN A 489 24.70 -10.82 -9.91
N ALA A 490 24.29 -9.97 -8.97
CA ALA A 490 23.37 -8.88 -9.19
C ALA A 490 23.83 -7.61 -8.48
N HIS A 491 23.63 -6.46 -9.14
CA HIS A 491 23.89 -5.14 -8.57
C HIS A 491 22.78 -4.15 -8.93
N VAL A 492 22.36 -3.33 -7.96
CA VAL A 492 21.33 -2.30 -8.13
C VAL A 492 21.87 -0.94 -7.70
N VAL A 493 21.65 0.09 -8.52
CA VAL A 493 22.07 1.46 -8.26
C VAL A 493 20.86 2.31 -7.85
N LEU A 494 20.94 2.88 -6.65
CA LEU A 494 19.93 3.71 -6.03
C LEU A 494 20.34 5.17 -5.98
N GLU A 495 19.36 6.06 -6.04
CA GLU A 495 19.53 7.50 -5.90
C GLU A 495 18.41 8.07 -5.04
N GLU A 496 18.76 9.05 -4.20
CA GLU A 496 17.82 9.83 -3.41
C GLU A 496 16.85 10.57 -4.31
N TRP A 497 15.55 10.41 -4.03
CA TRP A 497 14.55 11.30 -4.56
C TRP A 497 14.57 12.58 -3.72
N PRO A 498 14.73 13.77 -4.32
CA PRO A 498 14.62 15.02 -3.58
C PRO A 498 13.30 14.98 -2.81
N ALA A 499 13.33 15.25 -1.50
CA ALA A 499 12.12 15.31 -0.70
C ALA A 499 11.16 16.28 -1.39
N ALA A 500 10.18 15.75 -2.12
CA ALA A 500 9.17 16.57 -2.71
C ALA A 500 8.49 17.24 -1.52
N THR A 501 8.48 18.58 -1.50
CA THR A 501 7.37 19.27 -0.87
C THR A 501 6.15 18.84 -1.67
N TYR A 502 5.58 17.69 -1.32
CA TYR A 502 4.23 17.36 -1.73
C TYR A 502 3.43 18.61 -1.37
N PRO A 503 2.68 19.19 -2.33
CA PRO A 503 1.89 20.36 -2.03
C PRO A 503 1.04 19.98 -0.82
N VAL A 504 1.35 20.58 0.32
CA VAL A 504 0.50 20.46 1.50
C VAL A 504 -0.81 21.03 1.02
N ARG A 505 -1.79 20.15 0.78
CA ARG A 505 -3.13 20.62 0.49
C ARG A 505 -3.49 21.52 1.65
N ALA A 506 -3.98 22.72 1.34
CA ALA A 506 -4.44 23.65 2.35
C ALA A 506 -5.32 22.87 3.34
N GLU A 507 -5.08 23.07 4.64
CA GLU A 507 -5.90 22.45 5.66
C GLU A 507 -7.36 22.78 5.34
N SER A 508 -8.16 21.74 5.14
CA SER A 508 -9.59 21.94 4.92
C SER A 508 -10.17 22.47 6.22
N SER A 509 -10.77 23.64 6.17
CA SER A 509 -11.62 24.14 7.25
C SER A 509 -12.87 23.26 7.32
N GLY A 510 -12.99 22.42 8.35
CA GLY A 510 -14.16 21.59 8.58
C GLY A 510 -13.84 20.24 9.22
N PRO A 511 -14.88 19.50 9.63
CA PRO A 511 -14.73 18.22 10.31
C PRO A 511 -14.04 17.19 9.42
N GLN A 512 -13.07 16.49 9.99
CA GLN A 512 -12.32 15.42 9.33
C GLN A 512 -12.98 14.08 9.60
N VAL A 513 -13.15 13.27 8.56
CA VAL A 513 -13.71 11.92 8.67
C VAL A 513 -12.61 10.88 8.54
N PHE A 514 -12.32 10.19 9.64
CA PHE A 514 -11.37 9.09 9.69
C PHE A 514 -12.14 7.79 9.48
N ALA A 515 -12.10 7.27 8.26
CA ALA A 515 -12.74 5.99 7.90
C ALA A 515 -11.81 4.82 8.22
N LEU A 516 -12.21 3.96 9.15
CA LEU A 516 -11.47 2.74 9.50
C LEU A 516 -12.27 1.51 9.09
N SER A 517 -11.55 0.44 8.81
CA SER A 517 -12.17 -0.84 8.54
C SER A 517 -11.37 -2.02 9.09
N GLY A 518 -12.04 -3.14 9.29
CA GLY A 518 -11.48 -4.39 9.73
C GLY A 518 -12.31 -5.57 9.23
N ARG A 519 -11.78 -6.79 9.35
CA ARG A 519 -12.57 -8.01 9.08
C ARG A 519 -13.43 -8.43 10.26
N SER A 520 -13.16 -7.89 11.43
CA SER A 520 -13.94 -8.10 12.65
C SER A 520 -14.01 -6.80 13.45
N ASP A 521 -15.01 -6.70 14.32
CA ASP A 521 -15.16 -5.60 15.27
C ASP A 521 -13.91 -5.47 16.18
N ALA A 522 -13.32 -6.59 16.61
CA ALA A 522 -12.10 -6.59 17.41
C ALA A 522 -10.91 -5.94 16.67
N VAL A 523 -10.74 -6.24 15.36
CA VAL A 523 -9.67 -5.65 14.55
C VAL A 523 -9.91 -4.16 14.34
N LEU A 524 -11.15 -3.75 14.03
CA LEU A 524 -11.51 -2.34 13.89
C LEU A 524 -11.16 -1.55 15.16
N ARG A 525 -11.52 -2.09 16.33
CA ARG A 525 -11.24 -1.48 17.64
C ARG A 525 -9.75 -1.36 17.92
N ALA A 526 -8.98 -2.42 17.65
CA ALA A 526 -7.52 -2.39 17.83
C ALA A 526 -6.88 -1.32 16.95
N ARG A 527 -7.26 -1.24 15.67
CA ARG A 527 -6.76 -0.22 14.73
C ARG A 527 -7.13 1.19 15.15
N ALA A 528 -8.36 1.41 15.65
CA ALA A 528 -8.77 2.70 16.17
C ALA A 528 -7.90 3.14 17.36
N GLY A 529 -7.59 2.21 18.28
CA GLY A 529 -6.71 2.48 19.42
C GLY A 529 -5.27 2.77 19.02
N GLU A 530 -4.71 1.99 18.09
CA GLU A 530 -3.37 2.22 17.53
C GLU A 530 -3.27 3.60 16.87
N LEU A 531 -4.27 3.96 16.06
CA LEU A 531 -4.32 5.23 15.38
C LEU A 531 -4.48 6.41 16.36
N ALA A 532 -5.31 6.26 17.39
CA ALA A 532 -5.46 7.27 18.43
C ALA A 532 -4.15 7.53 19.18
N ASN A 533 -3.40 6.46 19.51
CA ASN A 533 -2.12 6.57 20.19
C ASN A 533 -1.06 7.24 19.33
N TRP A 534 -0.99 6.86 18.04
CA TRP A 534 -0.07 7.46 17.09
C TRP A 534 -0.37 8.95 16.87
N LEU A 535 -1.64 9.29 16.63
CA LEU A 535 -2.06 10.66 16.35
C LEU A 535 -1.86 11.62 17.55
N ALA A 536 -1.84 11.08 18.77
CA ALA A 536 -1.55 11.84 19.99
C ALA A 536 -0.05 12.15 20.19
N GLN A 537 0.84 11.43 19.49
CA GLN A 537 2.29 11.60 19.61
C GLN A 537 2.89 12.40 18.45
N ASP A 538 2.29 12.31 17.26
CA ASP A 538 2.82 12.90 16.03
C ASP A 538 1.97 14.09 15.54
N ASP A 539 2.65 15.21 15.26
CA ASP A 539 2.02 16.39 14.68
C ASP A 539 1.97 16.32 13.15
N VAL A 540 0.95 15.63 12.64
CA VAL A 540 0.67 15.46 11.21
C VAL A 540 -0.63 16.16 10.78
N PRO A 541 -0.74 16.71 9.56
CA PRO A 541 -1.99 17.32 9.10
C PRO A 541 -3.14 16.30 9.04
N LEU A 542 -4.24 16.58 9.76
CA LEU A 542 -5.37 15.64 9.88
C LEU A 542 -5.99 15.28 8.52
N GLY A 543 -6.14 16.25 7.62
CA GLY A 543 -6.68 16.02 6.28
C GLY A 543 -5.82 15.08 5.43
N ALA A 544 -4.50 15.06 5.63
CA ALA A 544 -3.63 14.11 4.95
C ALA A 544 -3.84 12.68 5.46
N VAL A 545 -4.06 12.52 6.77
CA VAL A 545 -4.38 11.22 7.38
C VAL A 545 -5.75 10.73 6.93
N ALA A 546 -6.78 11.58 7.00
CA ALA A 546 -8.13 11.27 6.53
C ALA A 546 -8.13 10.85 5.04
N ALA A 547 -7.44 11.60 4.18
CA ALA A 547 -7.29 11.24 2.76
C ALA A 547 -6.57 9.90 2.55
N THR A 548 -5.55 9.61 3.36
CA THR A 548 -4.83 8.32 3.30
C THR A 548 -5.72 7.16 3.71
N LEU A 549 -6.53 7.32 4.75
CA LEU A 549 -7.50 6.32 5.19
C LEU A 549 -8.61 6.10 4.15
N ALA A 550 -9.10 7.18 3.54
CA ALA A 550 -10.17 7.11 2.55
C ALA A 550 -9.72 6.51 1.21
N HIS A 551 -8.52 6.86 0.74
CA HIS A 551 -8.09 6.54 -0.63
C HIS A 551 -6.91 5.57 -0.73
N GLY A 552 -6.14 5.42 0.34
CA GLY A 552 -4.91 4.62 0.39
C GLY A 552 -5.04 3.31 1.16
N ARG A 553 -6.26 2.92 1.55
CA ARG A 553 -6.56 1.70 2.30
C ARG A 553 -7.70 0.91 1.67
N GLU A 554 -7.66 -0.41 1.89
CA GLU A 554 -8.77 -1.29 1.54
C GLU A 554 -9.93 -1.09 2.52
N HIS A 555 -11.16 -1.01 2.02
CA HIS A 555 -12.34 -0.79 2.85
C HIS A 555 -13.05 -2.11 3.16
N LEU A 556 -12.59 -2.76 4.23
CA LEU A 556 -13.04 -4.07 4.71
C LEU A 556 -14.49 -4.03 5.24
N PRO A 557 -15.12 -5.20 5.48
CA PRO A 557 -16.56 -5.29 5.75
C PRO A 557 -17.03 -4.65 7.07
N VAL A 558 -16.24 -4.70 8.15
CA VAL A 558 -16.59 -4.03 9.40
C VAL A 558 -15.99 -2.64 9.35
N ARG A 559 -16.82 -1.60 9.33
CA ARG A 559 -16.39 -0.21 9.15
C ARG A 559 -16.76 0.63 10.35
N GLY A 560 -15.92 1.62 10.65
CA GLY A 560 -16.18 2.63 11.66
C GLY A 560 -15.69 4.00 11.22
N ALA A 561 -16.26 5.04 11.79
CA ALA A 561 -15.87 6.41 11.51
C ALA A 561 -15.61 7.18 12.81
N ALA A 562 -14.51 7.93 12.84
CA ALA A 562 -14.23 8.94 13.84
C ALA A 562 -14.28 10.31 13.15
N VAL A 563 -15.02 11.26 13.74
CA VAL A 563 -15.24 12.59 13.15
C VAL A 563 -14.89 13.67 14.18
N GLY A 564 -14.14 14.68 13.76
CA GLY A 564 -13.78 15.82 14.62
C GLY A 564 -13.15 16.95 13.82
N GLU A 565 -13.26 18.18 14.32
CA GLU A 565 -12.65 19.38 13.73
C GLU A 565 -11.24 19.64 14.27
N SER A 566 -10.95 19.11 15.46
CA SER A 566 -9.64 19.19 16.12
C SER A 566 -9.00 17.81 16.28
N ARG A 567 -7.67 17.81 16.51
CA ARG A 567 -6.92 16.58 16.78
C ARG A 567 -7.46 15.89 18.03
N GLU A 568 -7.77 16.67 19.07
CA GLU A 568 -8.31 16.19 20.34
C GLU A 568 -9.65 15.49 20.14
N GLU A 569 -10.56 16.09 19.37
CA GLU A 569 -11.86 15.48 19.03
C GLU A 569 -11.70 14.18 18.24
N VAL A 570 -10.82 14.16 17.23
CA VAL A 570 -10.57 12.95 16.43
C VAL A 570 -9.97 11.84 17.30
N VAL A 571 -8.98 12.16 18.14
CA VAL A 571 -8.37 11.19 19.07
C VAL A 571 -9.42 10.62 20.03
N GLU A 572 -10.29 11.47 20.57
CA GLU A 572 -11.36 11.00 21.47
C GLU A 572 -12.38 10.13 20.74
N ALA A 573 -12.82 10.52 19.54
CA ALA A 573 -13.72 9.72 18.72
C ALA A 573 -13.11 8.36 18.34
N LEU A 574 -11.80 8.30 18.07
CA LEU A 574 -11.08 7.05 17.84
C LEU A 574 -11.02 6.17 19.11
N ARG A 575 -10.85 6.78 20.30
CA ARG A 575 -10.88 6.04 21.57
C ARG A 575 -12.27 5.51 21.89
N GLU A 576 -13.33 6.27 21.59
CA GLU A 576 -14.71 5.80 21.70
C GLU A 576 -14.98 4.63 20.75
N LEU A 577 -14.48 4.71 19.51
CA LEU A 577 -14.54 3.59 18.56
C LEU A 577 -13.78 2.37 19.08
N ALA A 578 -12.56 2.55 19.61
CA ALA A 578 -11.76 1.48 20.20
C ALA A 578 -12.45 0.82 21.41
N ALA A 579 -13.20 1.61 22.19
CA ALA A 579 -13.98 1.13 23.33
C ALA A 579 -15.34 0.50 22.93
N GLY A 580 -15.70 0.49 21.64
CA GLY A 580 -16.97 -0.05 21.15
C GLY A 580 -18.19 0.84 21.42
N ARG A 581 -17.97 2.14 21.65
CA ARG A 581 -19.01 3.14 21.86
C ARG A 581 -19.19 4.10 20.66
N GLY A 582 -18.27 4.04 19.69
CA GLY A 582 -18.31 4.83 18.46
C GLY A 582 -19.23 4.27 17.38
N VAL A 583 -19.33 4.99 16.25
CA VAL A 583 -20.12 4.59 15.08
C VAL A 583 -19.39 3.49 14.33
N ALA A 584 -19.92 2.27 14.38
CA ALA A 584 -19.42 1.12 13.65
C ALA A 584 -20.57 0.27 13.11
N GLY A 585 -20.33 -0.43 12.01
CA GLY A 585 -21.32 -1.32 11.40
C GLY A 585 -20.73 -2.27 10.37
N GLN A 586 -21.54 -3.24 9.97
CA GLN A 586 -21.24 -4.11 8.84
C GLN A 586 -21.65 -3.41 7.54
N ALA A 587 -20.73 -3.29 6.60
CA ALA A 587 -21.02 -2.78 5.27
C ALA A 587 -21.83 -3.80 4.47
N ASP A 588 -22.88 -3.30 3.80
CA ASP A 588 -23.55 -4.03 2.73
C ASP A 588 -22.63 -4.02 1.48
N PRO A 589 -22.30 -5.18 0.89
CA PRO A 589 -21.51 -5.23 -0.34
C PRO A 589 -22.25 -4.65 -1.56
N GLU A 590 -23.59 -4.64 -1.57
CA GLU A 590 -24.42 -4.19 -2.69
C GLU A 590 -25.47 -3.16 -2.22
N PRO A 591 -25.04 -2.00 -1.70
CA PRO A 591 -25.97 -1.04 -1.12
C PRO A 591 -26.87 -0.44 -2.21
N SER A 592 -28.18 -0.55 -2.04
CA SER A 592 -29.16 0.17 -2.85
C SER A 592 -29.64 1.41 -2.10
N VAL A 593 -29.37 2.58 -2.65
CA VAL A 593 -29.66 3.87 -1.99
C VAL A 593 -31.01 4.40 -2.46
N VAL A 594 -31.83 4.87 -1.51
CA VAL A 594 -33.06 5.61 -1.80
C VAL A 594 -32.88 7.04 -1.33
N PHE A 595 -33.11 8.02 -2.20
CA PHE A 595 -33.20 9.41 -1.76
C PHE A 595 -34.62 9.73 -1.32
N VAL A 596 -34.76 10.20 -0.08
CA VAL A 596 -36.04 10.56 0.51
C VAL A 596 -36.12 12.07 0.64
N PHE A 597 -37.12 12.67 0.01
CA PHE A 597 -37.34 14.11 -0.04
C PHE A 597 -38.43 14.49 0.96
N SER A 598 -38.05 15.27 1.97
CA SER A 598 -38.96 15.68 3.05
C SER A 598 -40.07 16.63 2.57
N GLY A 599 -41.19 16.62 3.29
CA GLY A 599 -42.21 17.66 3.15
C GLY A 599 -41.87 18.93 3.94
N TYR A 600 -42.88 19.77 4.16
CA TYR A 600 -42.76 20.93 5.03
C TYR A 600 -42.49 20.53 6.49
N GLY A 601 -41.56 21.22 7.15
CA GLY A 601 -41.20 21.02 8.56
C GLY A 601 -39.71 20.78 8.83
N SER A 602 -38.92 20.49 7.79
CA SER A 602 -37.46 20.30 7.91
C SER A 602 -36.65 21.59 7.73
N GLN A 603 -37.30 22.70 7.38
CA GLN A 603 -36.65 23.99 7.20
C GLN A 603 -36.14 24.58 8.52
N TRP A 604 -35.11 25.40 8.42
CA TRP A 604 -34.61 26.23 9.51
C TRP A 604 -33.85 27.43 8.93
N ALA A 605 -33.79 28.52 9.69
CA ALA A 605 -33.12 29.75 9.27
C ALA A 605 -31.62 29.50 9.00
N GLY A 606 -31.19 29.74 7.77
CA GLY A 606 -29.81 29.53 7.35
C GLY A 606 -29.44 28.14 6.85
N MET A 607 -30.42 27.28 6.59
CA MET A 607 -30.18 25.99 5.96
C MET A 607 -29.38 26.17 4.65
N GLY A 608 -28.39 25.31 4.42
CA GLY A 608 -27.57 25.34 3.20
C GLY A 608 -26.48 26.42 3.11
N ARG A 609 -26.44 27.42 4.02
CA ARG A 609 -25.42 28.49 3.98
C ARG A 609 -23.99 27.96 4.03
N LEU A 610 -23.69 27.16 5.06
CA LEU A 610 -22.36 26.59 5.25
C LEU A 610 -21.96 25.69 4.06
N LEU A 611 -22.90 24.93 3.50
CA LEU A 611 -22.66 24.09 2.32
C LEU A 611 -22.39 24.93 1.07
N ARG A 612 -23.11 26.04 0.85
CA ARG A 612 -22.80 26.96 -0.25
C ARG A 612 -21.39 27.55 -0.10
N GLU A 613 -20.94 27.81 1.12
CA GLU A 613 -19.59 28.35 1.37
C GLU A 613 -18.48 27.30 1.28
N SER A 614 -18.72 26.07 1.72
CA SER A 614 -17.68 25.04 1.84
C SER A 614 -17.67 24.00 0.71
N GLU A 615 -18.82 23.71 0.08
CA GLU A 615 -18.98 22.62 -0.87
C GLU A 615 -19.20 23.12 -2.31
N PRO A 616 -18.21 22.97 -3.22
CA PRO A 616 -18.31 23.46 -4.60
C PRO A 616 -19.50 22.89 -5.38
N ALA A 617 -19.86 21.62 -5.17
CA ALA A 617 -20.96 20.99 -5.89
C ALA A 617 -22.32 21.58 -5.47
N PHE A 618 -22.52 21.80 -4.17
CA PHE A 618 -23.72 22.44 -3.66
C PHE A 618 -23.83 23.88 -4.16
N ARG A 619 -22.72 24.64 -4.11
CA ARG A 619 -22.67 26.01 -4.61
C ARG A 619 -23.01 26.10 -6.10
N ALA A 620 -22.38 25.26 -6.92
CA ALA A 620 -22.61 25.24 -8.36
C ALA A 620 -24.08 24.92 -8.71
N GLU A 621 -24.71 24.02 -7.95
CA GLU A 621 -26.13 23.72 -8.13
C GLU A 621 -27.00 24.93 -7.76
N ILE A 622 -26.73 25.60 -6.62
CA ILE A 622 -27.44 26.83 -6.26
C ILE A 622 -27.29 27.91 -7.34
N GLU A 623 -26.08 28.12 -7.87
CA GLU A 623 -25.81 29.06 -8.97
C GLU A 623 -26.55 28.70 -10.26
N THR A 624 -26.77 27.40 -10.51
CA THR A 624 -27.54 26.90 -11.66
C THR A 624 -29.04 27.10 -11.47
N LEU A 625 -29.55 26.89 -10.25
CA LEU A 625 -30.96 27.05 -9.90
C LEU A 625 -31.39 28.53 -9.80
N ASP A 626 -30.49 29.42 -9.37
CA ASP A 626 -30.82 30.80 -9.03
C ASP A 626 -31.54 31.59 -10.14
N PRO A 627 -31.09 31.56 -11.42
CA PRO A 627 -31.79 32.26 -12.50
C PRO A 627 -33.21 31.76 -12.72
N VAL A 628 -33.44 30.45 -12.57
CA VAL A 628 -34.77 29.82 -12.71
C VAL A 628 -35.69 30.26 -11.57
N PHE A 629 -35.14 30.40 -10.36
CA PHE A 629 -35.88 30.94 -9.20
C PHE A 629 -36.22 32.42 -9.36
N VAL A 630 -35.29 33.23 -9.87
CA VAL A 630 -35.56 34.65 -10.13
C VAL A 630 -36.67 34.81 -11.16
N GLU A 631 -36.67 34.01 -12.23
CA GLU A 631 -37.69 34.05 -13.27
C GLU A 631 -39.04 33.49 -12.80
N GLY A 632 -39.04 32.30 -12.18
CA GLY A 632 -40.26 31.55 -11.86
C GLY A 632 -40.89 31.86 -10.48
N ALA A 633 -40.09 32.32 -9.51
CA ALA A 633 -40.53 32.62 -8.15
C ALA A 633 -40.33 34.09 -7.73
N GLY A 634 -39.60 34.88 -8.51
CA GLY A 634 -39.42 36.31 -8.28
C GLY A 634 -38.40 36.67 -7.19
N PHE A 635 -37.58 35.71 -6.73
CA PHE A 635 -36.52 35.96 -5.76
C PHE A 635 -35.28 35.08 -6.03
N SER A 636 -34.11 35.52 -5.55
CA SER A 636 -32.87 34.74 -5.62
C SER A 636 -32.85 33.67 -4.53
N LEU A 637 -32.74 32.41 -4.93
CA LEU A 637 -32.55 31.27 -4.03
C LEU A 637 -31.30 31.47 -3.17
N SER A 638 -30.21 31.95 -3.77
CA SER A 638 -28.95 32.22 -3.08
C SER A 638 -29.11 33.27 -1.97
N GLU A 639 -29.79 34.39 -2.25
CA GLU A 639 -30.09 35.41 -1.23
C GLU A 639 -31.06 34.89 -0.16
N ALA A 640 -31.98 33.98 -0.51
CA ALA A 640 -32.93 33.41 0.43
C ALA A 640 -32.26 32.52 1.49
N LEU A 641 -31.11 31.89 1.19
CA LEU A 641 -30.33 31.15 2.19
C LEU A 641 -29.75 32.09 3.28
N ASP A 642 -29.53 33.36 2.96
CA ASP A 642 -28.89 34.35 3.84
C ASP A 642 -29.87 35.07 4.78
N ARG A 643 -31.18 34.91 4.57
CA ARG A 643 -32.23 35.64 5.27
C ARG A 643 -33.12 34.71 6.10
N ASP A 644 -33.82 35.30 7.06
CA ASP A 644 -34.98 34.65 7.66
C ASP A 644 -36.11 34.63 6.63
N LEU A 645 -36.62 33.44 6.32
CA LEU A 645 -37.69 33.23 5.33
C LEU A 645 -39.02 33.74 5.94
N PRO A 646 -39.61 34.82 5.41
CA PRO A 646 -40.67 35.55 6.12
C PRO A 646 -42.06 34.91 5.97
N ASP A 647 -42.28 34.11 4.92
CA ASP A 647 -43.58 33.52 4.61
C ASP A 647 -43.50 32.04 4.19
N LEU A 648 -44.66 31.38 4.23
CA LEU A 648 -44.83 29.95 3.93
C LEU A 648 -44.39 29.61 2.50
N ALA A 649 -44.64 30.49 1.54
CA ALA A 649 -44.39 30.21 0.13
C ALA A 649 -42.90 30.26 -0.21
N ALA A 650 -42.22 31.34 0.21
CA ALA A 650 -40.77 31.45 0.11
C ALA A 650 -40.09 30.26 0.80
N THR A 651 -40.57 29.86 1.97
CA THR A 651 -40.02 28.74 2.73
C THR A 651 -40.07 27.41 1.97
N GLN A 652 -41.21 27.08 1.36
CA GLN A 652 -41.37 25.84 0.60
C GLN A 652 -40.49 25.84 -0.66
N LEU A 653 -40.42 26.97 -1.36
CA LEU A 653 -39.60 27.11 -2.57
C LEU A 653 -38.11 27.00 -2.24
N THR A 654 -37.63 27.66 -1.19
CA THR A 654 -36.24 27.54 -0.74
C THR A 654 -35.91 26.11 -0.32
N LEU A 655 -36.82 25.42 0.39
CA LEU A 655 -36.61 24.01 0.76
C LEU A 655 -36.49 23.11 -0.47
N PHE A 656 -37.33 23.29 -1.49
CA PHE A 656 -37.23 22.58 -2.77
C PHE A 656 -35.85 22.80 -3.43
N GLY A 657 -35.39 24.05 -3.54
CA GLY A 657 -34.07 24.36 -4.08
C GLY A 657 -32.92 23.72 -3.30
N VAL A 658 -32.99 23.75 -1.96
CA VAL A 658 -32.00 23.09 -1.08
C VAL A 658 -31.98 21.57 -1.27
N GLN A 659 -33.15 20.94 -1.41
CA GLN A 659 -33.25 19.50 -1.65
C GLN A 659 -32.60 19.08 -2.98
N LEU A 660 -32.79 19.87 -4.04
CA LEU A 660 -32.11 19.64 -5.32
C LEU A 660 -30.58 19.79 -5.19
N ALA A 661 -30.12 20.85 -4.51
CA ALA A 661 -28.71 21.08 -4.25
C ALA A 661 -28.05 19.98 -3.40
N LEU A 662 -28.77 19.42 -2.41
CA LEU A 662 -28.32 18.26 -1.64
C LEU A 662 -28.24 17.00 -2.49
N ALA A 663 -29.21 16.76 -3.38
CA ALA A 663 -29.17 15.62 -4.30
C ALA A 663 -27.97 15.70 -5.26
N ALA A 664 -27.67 16.90 -5.77
CA ALA A 664 -26.49 17.15 -6.60
C ALA A 664 -25.18 16.93 -5.81
N LEU A 665 -25.11 17.40 -4.56
CA LEU A 665 -23.97 17.18 -3.68
C LEU A 665 -23.70 15.69 -3.46
N TRP A 666 -24.72 14.91 -3.08
CA TRP A 666 -24.57 13.46 -2.90
C TRP A 666 -24.09 12.75 -4.16
N ARG A 667 -24.64 13.13 -5.34
CA ARG A 667 -24.19 12.60 -6.63
C ARG A 667 -22.75 12.96 -6.94
N ALA A 668 -22.30 14.16 -6.61
CA ALA A 668 -20.91 14.58 -6.78
C ALA A 668 -19.93 13.74 -5.93
N HIS A 669 -20.39 13.20 -4.80
CA HIS A 669 -19.65 12.24 -3.97
C HIS A 669 -19.85 10.76 -4.39
N GLY A 670 -20.47 10.51 -5.55
CA GLY A 670 -20.65 9.17 -6.11
C GLY A 670 -21.85 8.40 -5.57
N VAL A 671 -22.70 9.02 -4.75
CA VAL A 671 -23.93 8.40 -4.25
C VAL A 671 -25.06 8.65 -5.24
N THR A 672 -25.49 7.60 -5.94
CA THR A 672 -26.59 7.65 -6.91
C THR A 672 -27.79 6.88 -6.37
N PRO A 673 -29.01 7.47 -6.39
CA PRO A 673 -30.19 6.78 -5.90
C PRO A 673 -30.64 5.71 -6.89
N ALA A 674 -30.90 4.51 -6.39
CA ALA A 674 -31.60 3.45 -7.11
C ALA A 674 -33.11 3.69 -7.17
N ALA A 675 -33.64 4.51 -6.25
CA ALA A 675 -35.01 4.99 -6.27
C ALA A 675 -35.13 6.33 -5.52
N VAL A 676 -36.22 7.05 -5.78
CA VAL A 676 -36.59 8.26 -5.03
C VAL A 676 -37.97 8.12 -4.40
N LEU A 677 -38.15 8.77 -3.27
CA LEU A 677 -39.43 8.87 -2.55
C LEU A 677 -39.59 10.31 -2.09
N GLY A 678 -40.72 10.93 -2.40
CA GLY A 678 -41.05 12.24 -1.88
C GLY A 678 -42.21 12.18 -0.90
N HIS A 679 -42.20 13.07 0.08
CA HIS A 679 -43.29 13.21 1.02
C HIS A 679 -44.03 14.53 0.77
N SER A 680 -45.28 14.44 0.30
CA SER A 680 -46.08 15.62 -0.07
C SER A 680 -45.32 16.52 -1.05
N MET A 681 -45.01 17.78 -0.69
CA MET A 681 -44.24 18.68 -1.56
C MET A 681 -42.85 18.14 -1.96
N GLY A 682 -42.27 17.23 -1.17
CA GLY A 682 -41.01 16.57 -1.49
C GLY A 682 -41.09 15.70 -2.76
N GLU A 683 -42.29 15.29 -3.18
CA GLU A 683 -42.45 14.57 -4.45
C GLU A 683 -42.05 15.40 -5.65
N VAL A 684 -42.18 16.72 -5.60
CA VAL A 684 -41.75 17.58 -6.71
C VAL A 684 -40.23 17.54 -6.86
N ALA A 685 -39.49 17.61 -5.76
CA ALA A 685 -38.03 17.43 -5.78
C ALA A 685 -37.64 16.03 -6.25
N ALA A 686 -38.36 14.99 -5.80
CA ALA A 686 -38.13 13.61 -6.25
C ALA A 686 -38.35 13.47 -7.77
N ALA A 687 -39.44 14.03 -8.31
CA ALA A 687 -39.76 14.01 -9.74
C ALA A 687 -38.68 14.71 -10.58
N VAL A 688 -38.19 15.86 -10.12
CA VAL A 688 -37.08 16.58 -10.78
C VAL A 688 -35.79 15.77 -10.74
N VAL A 689 -35.43 15.22 -9.57
CA VAL A 689 -34.22 14.42 -9.41
C VAL A 689 -34.27 13.13 -10.24
N ALA A 690 -35.45 12.55 -10.41
CA ALA A 690 -35.68 11.40 -11.28
C ALA A 690 -35.71 11.74 -12.78
N GLY A 691 -35.74 13.03 -13.14
CA GLY A 691 -35.82 13.51 -14.52
C GLY A 691 -37.22 13.51 -15.13
N ALA A 692 -38.26 13.30 -14.31
CA ALA A 692 -39.65 13.31 -14.76
C ALA A 692 -40.21 14.74 -14.92
N LEU A 693 -39.66 15.71 -14.20
CA LEU A 693 -39.89 17.13 -14.41
C LEU A 693 -38.55 17.84 -14.62
N ASP A 694 -38.54 18.89 -15.43
CA ASP A 694 -37.42 19.84 -15.37
C ASP A 694 -37.58 20.78 -14.17
N VAL A 695 -36.52 21.53 -13.86
CA VAL A 695 -36.50 22.43 -12.70
C VAL A 695 -37.56 23.53 -12.83
N ALA A 696 -37.84 24.02 -14.04
CA ALA A 696 -38.79 25.12 -14.25
C ALA A 696 -40.23 24.64 -14.00
N ASP A 697 -40.60 23.48 -14.53
CA ASP A 697 -41.89 22.84 -14.30
C ASP A 697 -42.05 22.44 -12.82
N GLY A 698 -41.02 21.88 -12.19
CA GLY A 698 -41.02 21.58 -10.76
C GLY A 698 -41.21 22.85 -9.90
N LEU A 699 -40.50 23.93 -10.24
CA LEU A 699 -40.65 25.21 -9.54
C LEU A 699 -42.05 25.80 -9.76
N ARG A 700 -42.62 25.67 -10.95
CA ARG A 700 -44.00 26.10 -11.27
C ARG A 700 -45.03 25.35 -10.43
N VAL A 701 -44.90 24.03 -10.29
CA VAL A 701 -45.74 23.21 -9.39
C VAL A 701 -45.63 23.74 -7.97
N MET A 702 -44.41 23.91 -7.46
CA MET A 702 -44.17 24.38 -6.11
C MET A 702 -44.72 25.79 -5.86
N ALA A 703 -44.49 26.73 -6.78
CA ALA A 703 -44.87 28.14 -6.62
C ALA A 703 -46.40 28.31 -6.65
N THR A 704 -47.07 27.62 -7.59
CA THR A 704 -48.53 27.60 -7.69
C THR A 704 -49.15 27.00 -6.43
N ARG A 705 -48.69 25.80 -6.03
CA ARG A 705 -49.16 25.12 -4.83
C ARG A 705 -48.98 25.98 -3.59
N ALA A 706 -47.78 26.53 -3.40
CA ALA A 706 -47.46 27.30 -2.20
C ALA A 706 -48.32 28.57 -2.08
N ARG A 707 -48.54 29.29 -3.18
CA ARG A 707 -49.43 30.46 -3.21
C ARG A 707 -50.87 30.08 -2.85
N LEU A 708 -51.43 29.05 -3.49
CA LEU A 708 -52.81 28.63 -3.24
C LEU A 708 -53.02 28.14 -1.80
N LEU A 709 -52.03 27.45 -1.23
CA LEU A 709 -52.09 27.02 0.16
C LEU A 709 -51.95 28.19 1.14
N THR A 710 -51.14 29.21 0.85
CA THR A 710 -51.06 30.44 1.67
C THR A 710 -52.42 31.16 1.69
N GLU A 711 -53.11 31.26 0.56
CA GLU A 711 -54.45 31.85 0.50
C GLU A 711 -55.47 31.08 1.38
N LEU A 712 -55.37 29.74 1.41
CA LEU A 712 -56.18 28.91 2.32
C LEU A 712 -55.79 29.09 3.78
N ASP A 713 -54.50 29.21 4.07
CA ASP A 713 -53.95 29.44 5.41
C ASP A 713 -54.49 30.75 6.01
N GLU A 714 -54.42 31.83 5.24
CA GLU A 714 -54.91 33.15 5.62
C GLU A 714 -56.43 33.20 5.82
N SER A 715 -57.17 32.30 5.15
CA SER A 715 -58.62 32.17 5.33
C SER A 715 -59.01 31.43 6.60
N GLY A 716 -58.06 30.78 7.29
CA GLY A 716 -58.31 29.98 8.50
C GLY A 716 -59.09 28.70 8.21
N ALA A 717 -58.93 28.11 7.02
CA ALA A 717 -59.73 26.98 6.52
C ALA A 717 -59.51 25.64 7.24
N GLY A 718 -58.74 25.61 8.35
CA GLY A 718 -58.65 24.44 9.22
C GLY A 718 -57.41 24.44 10.10
N ALA A 719 -56.99 23.27 10.54
CA ALA A 719 -55.74 23.07 11.25
C ALA A 719 -55.12 21.73 10.86
N MET A 720 -53.84 21.56 11.20
CA MET A 720 -53.14 20.28 11.13
C MET A 720 -52.46 19.97 12.45
N ALA A 721 -52.36 18.68 12.77
CA ALA A 721 -51.62 18.21 13.94
C ALA A 721 -50.90 16.89 13.63
N VAL A 722 -49.80 16.64 14.33
CA VAL A 722 -49.17 15.32 14.40
C VAL A 722 -49.70 14.65 15.66
N VAL A 723 -50.23 13.44 15.54
CA VAL A 723 -50.80 12.67 16.64
C VAL A 723 -50.29 11.23 16.63
N GLU A 724 -50.03 10.68 17.80
CA GLU A 724 -49.70 9.28 18.01
C GLU A 724 -51.00 8.47 18.23
N LEU A 725 -51.75 8.34 17.14
CA LEU A 725 -52.96 7.53 17.02
C LEU A 725 -52.87 6.71 15.73
N SER A 726 -53.36 5.47 15.79
CA SER A 726 -53.46 4.62 14.60
C SER A 726 -54.64 5.04 13.70
N PRO A 727 -54.64 4.67 12.40
CA PRO A 727 -55.76 4.95 11.51
C PRO A 727 -57.11 4.42 12.01
N ALA A 728 -57.11 3.30 12.74
CA ALA A 728 -58.31 2.73 13.33
C ALA A 728 -58.87 3.57 14.49
N GLU A 729 -58.00 4.17 15.31
CA GLU A 729 -58.40 5.09 16.38
C GLU A 729 -58.90 6.43 15.81
N LEU A 730 -58.31 6.90 14.71
CA LEU A 730 -58.74 8.11 14.02
C LEU A 730 -60.13 7.98 13.37
N ALA A 731 -60.60 6.77 13.10
CA ALA A 731 -61.95 6.53 12.57
C ALA A 731 -63.07 7.03 13.51
N GLU A 732 -62.78 7.25 14.79
CA GLU A 732 -63.71 7.86 15.76
C GLU A 732 -63.90 9.38 15.55
N PHE A 733 -63.07 10.00 14.69
CA PHE A 733 -63.08 11.43 14.38
C PHE A 733 -63.31 11.66 12.87
N PRO A 734 -64.52 11.39 12.34
CA PRO A 734 -64.78 11.34 10.90
C PRO A 734 -64.62 12.69 10.16
N GLU A 735 -64.64 13.80 10.89
CA GLU A 735 -64.43 15.15 10.34
C GLU A 735 -62.93 15.50 10.16
N VAL A 736 -62.04 14.62 10.61
CA VAL A 736 -60.58 14.78 10.51
C VAL A 736 -60.03 13.78 9.49
N ALA A 737 -59.33 14.28 8.48
CA ALA A 737 -58.65 13.47 7.49
C ALA A 737 -57.24 13.09 7.95
N ILE A 738 -56.77 11.91 7.51
CA ILE A 738 -55.36 11.54 7.63
C ILE A 738 -54.61 12.17 6.46
N ALA A 739 -53.82 13.19 6.75
CA ALA A 739 -52.97 13.86 5.76
C ALA A 739 -51.71 13.05 5.43
N VAL A 740 -51.16 12.36 6.43
CA VAL A 740 -49.91 11.57 6.30
C VAL A 740 -49.97 10.35 7.20
N TYR A 741 -49.63 9.19 6.63
CA TYR A 741 -49.29 7.98 7.38
C TYR A 741 -47.79 7.95 7.67
N ALA A 742 -47.37 8.42 8.85
CA ALA A 742 -45.94 8.50 9.21
C ALA A 742 -45.41 7.18 9.79
N SER A 743 -46.25 6.44 10.52
CA SER A 743 -45.98 5.08 11.01
C SER A 743 -47.30 4.35 11.29
N ALA A 744 -47.24 3.11 11.79
CA ALA A 744 -48.44 2.34 12.17
C ALA A 744 -49.27 3.01 13.29
N THR A 745 -48.67 3.91 14.07
CA THR A 745 -49.31 4.55 15.24
C THR A 745 -49.13 6.07 15.24
N GLN A 746 -48.62 6.65 14.15
CA GLN A 746 -48.40 8.09 14.06
C GLN A 746 -48.88 8.62 12.72
N CYS A 747 -49.72 9.65 12.77
CA CYS A 747 -50.28 10.29 11.60
C CYS A 747 -50.14 11.81 11.70
N THR A 748 -50.02 12.46 10.55
CA THR A 748 -50.42 13.87 10.45
C THR A 748 -51.88 13.90 10.05
N VAL A 749 -52.66 14.69 10.76
CA VAL A 749 -54.10 14.85 10.54
C VAL A 749 -54.41 16.28 10.13
N SER A 750 -55.48 16.47 9.36
CA SER A 750 -55.95 17.77 8.91
C SER A 750 -57.48 17.83 8.89
N GLY A 751 -58.05 18.99 9.19
CA GLY A 751 -59.50 19.17 9.23
C GLY A 751 -59.92 20.48 9.89
N PRO A 752 -61.20 20.62 10.28
CA PRO A 752 -61.69 21.77 11.02
C PRO A 752 -60.89 22.01 12.31
N ALA A 753 -60.57 23.27 12.62
CA ALA A 753 -59.65 23.61 13.69
C ALA A 753 -60.10 23.09 15.06
N ASP A 754 -61.40 23.18 15.36
CA ASP A 754 -62.02 22.68 16.58
C ASP A 754 -61.93 21.14 16.71
N GLN A 755 -62.08 20.42 15.60
CA GLN A 755 -61.99 18.95 15.58
C GLN A 755 -60.55 18.47 15.76
N VAL A 756 -59.59 19.15 15.11
CA VAL A 756 -58.17 18.88 15.29
C VAL A 756 -57.72 19.19 16.72
N GLU A 757 -58.20 20.29 17.32
CA GLU A 757 -57.96 20.62 18.73
C GLU A 757 -58.53 19.54 19.68
N ALA A 758 -59.76 19.10 19.47
CA ALA A 758 -60.38 18.05 20.27
C ALA A 758 -59.61 16.71 20.18
N LEU A 759 -59.08 16.40 18.99
CA LEU A 759 -58.26 15.21 18.76
C LEU A 759 -56.89 15.33 19.46
N VAL A 760 -56.26 16.50 19.43
CA VAL A 760 -55.03 16.78 20.18
C VAL A 760 -55.27 16.58 21.68
N GLU A 761 -56.31 17.19 22.24
CA GLU A 761 -56.68 17.00 23.65
C GLU A 761 -57.01 15.53 24.00
N HIS A 762 -57.58 14.78 23.06
CA HIS A 762 -57.81 13.35 23.23
C HIS A 762 -56.49 12.57 23.34
N ALA A 763 -55.58 12.77 22.40
CA ALA A 763 -54.27 12.11 22.41
C ALA A 763 -53.44 12.50 23.66
N GLU A 764 -53.46 13.77 24.07
CA GLU A 764 -52.80 14.24 25.29
C GLU A 764 -53.37 13.58 26.55
N ARG A 765 -54.70 13.40 26.64
CA ARG A 765 -55.34 12.68 27.76
C ARG A 765 -54.91 11.21 27.84
N LEU A 766 -54.55 10.60 26.71
CA LEU A 766 -53.99 9.25 26.66
C LEU A 766 -52.49 9.21 26.98
N GLY A 767 -51.86 10.36 27.22
CA GLY A 767 -50.42 10.48 27.47
C GLY A 767 -49.57 10.23 26.22
N ARG A 768 -50.14 10.43 25.03
CA ARG A 768 -49.49 10.18 23.73
C ARG A 768 -49.06 11.48 23.06
N LEU A 769 -48.11 11.40 22.12
CA LEU A 769 -47.65 12.57 21.37
C LEU A 769 -48.82 13.22 20.62
N ALA A 770 -49.03 14.51 20.84
CA ALA A 770 -49.92 15.33 20.03
C ALA A 770 -49.31 16.73 19.90
N ARG A 771 -49.24 17.26 18.68
CA ARG A 771 -48.66 18.58 18.43
C ARG A 771 -49.32 19.24 17.23
N ARG A 772 -49.96 20.39 17.48
CA ARG A 772 -50.45 21.27 16.41
C ARG A 772 -49.28 21.76 15.55
N LEU A 773 -49.46 21.72 14.23
CA LEU A 773 -48.49 22.27 13.29
C LEU A 773 -48.71 23.78 13.13
N PRO A 774 -47.64 24.59 12.97
CA PRO A 774 -47.74 26.03 12.79
C PRO A 774 -48.14 26.38 11.34
N VAL A 775 -49.29 25.86 10.92
CA VAL A 775 -49.96 26.13 9.64
C VAL A 775 -51.45 26.35 9.93
N GLY A 776 -52.02 27.42 9.37
CA GLY A 776 -53.45 27.79 9.45
C GLY A 776 -54.35 27.10 8.41
N GLY A 777 -53.79 26.32 7.48
CA GLY A 777 -54.53 25.55 6.47
C GLY A 777 -54.62 24.05 6.78
N ALA A 778 -55.63 23.37 6.22
CA ALA A 778 -55.82 21.91 6.32
C ALA A 778 -55.44 21.20 5.01
N GLY A 779 -54.13 21.13 4.71
CA GLY A 779 -53.62 20.41 3.54
C GLY A 779 -53.98 18.91 3.56
N HIS A 780 -54.11 18.29 2.38
CA HIS A 780 -54.52 16.88 2.23
C HIS A 780 -55.90 16.56 2.85
N SER A 781 -56.83 17.52 2.79
CA SER A 781 -58.23 17.35 3.18
C SER A 781 -59.15 18.00 2.16
N ALA A 782 -60.46 17.81 2.29
CA ALA A 782 -61.46 18.49 1.46
C ALA A 782 -61.35 20.03 1.49
N ALA A 783 -60.64 20.62 2.46
CA ALA A 783 -60.35 22.06 2.46
C ALA A 783 -59.58 22.53 1.21
N VAL A 784 -58.80 21.65 0.55
CA VAL A 784 -58.08 22.02 -0.68
C VAL A 784 -58.97 22.02 -1.93
N ASP A 785 -60.20 21.47 -1.86
CA ASP A 785 -61.11 21.41 -3.02
C ASP A 785 -61.41 22.80 -3.59
N ALA A 786 -61.43 23.83 -2.72
CA ALA A 786 -61.67 25.21 -3.09
C ALA A 786 -60.62 25.80 -4.06
N VAL A 787 -59.40 25.23 -4.09
CA VAL A 787 -58.30 25.72 -4.94
C VAL A 787 -57.95 24.80 -6.11
N LEU A 788 -58.54 23.60 -6.20
CA LEU A 788 -58.21 22.60 -7.24
C LEU A 788 -58.44 23.10 -8.67
N GLY A 789 -59.52 23.85 -8.92
CA GLY A 789 -59.78 24.40 -10.26
C GLY A 789 -58.67 25.36 -10.72
N ARG A 790 -58.23 26.23 -9.81
CA ARG A 790 -57.13 27.17 -10.07
C ARG A 790 -55.78 26.48 -10.20
N LEU A 791 -55.54 25.44 -9.39
CA LEU A 791 -54.32 24.62 -9.51
C LEU A 791 -54.21 24.01 -10.91
N ARG A 792 -55.30 23.42 -11.43
CA ARG A 792 -55.34 22.88 -12.80
C ARG A 792 -55.07 23.94 -13.86
N ASP A 793 -55.74 25.09 -13.76
CA ASP A 793 -55.58 26.18 -14.72
C ASP A 793 -54.14 26.73 -14.72
N ASP A 794 -53.57 26.93 -13.53
CA ASP A 794 -52.23 27.51 -13.34
C ASP A 794 -51.10 26.52 -13.71
N LEU A 795 -51.36 25.21 -13.66
CA LEU A 795 -50.42 24.14 -14.09
C LEU A 795 -50.67 23.67 -15.53
N ALA A 796 -51.66 24.22 -16.24
CA ALA A 796 -51.94 23.84 -17.62
C ALA A 796 -50.67 23.95 -18.50
N GLY A 797 -50.36 22.87 -19.22
CA GLY A 797 -49.19 22.80 -20.10
C GLY A 797 -47.89 22.31 -19.44
N LEU A 798 -47.93 21.74 -18.23
CA LEU A 798 -46.82 20.93 -17.73
C LEU A 798 -46.45 19.82 -18.72
N THR A 799 -45.17 19.56 -18.88
CA THR A 799 -44.64 18.57 -19.81
C THR A 799 -43.83 17.50 -19.09
N PRO A 800 -44.47 16.58 -18.34
CA PRO A 800 -43.74 15.52 -17.65
C PRO A 800 -43.01 14.62 -18.65
N GLY A 801 -41.75 14.34 -18.35
CA GLY A 801 -40.89 13.41 -19.07
C GLY A 801 -40.94 12.00 -18.47
N GLU A 802 -40.20 11.07 -19.09
CA GLU A 802 -40.01 9.73 -18.55
C GLU A 802 -38.96 9.75 -17.43
N ALA A 803 -39.31 9.22 -16.25
CA ALA A 803 -38.40 9.13 -15.11
C ALA A 803 -37.25 8.16 -15.40
N GLY A 804 -36.01 8.64 -15.33
CA GLY A 804 -34.81 7.80 -15.44
C GLY A 804 -34.47 7.02 -14.16
N ILE A 805 -35.14 7.35 -13.05
CA ILE A 805 -34.97 6.71 -11.74
C ILE A 805 -36.35 6.29 -11.24
N PRO A 806 -36.52 5.06 -10.72
CA PRO A 806 -37.78 4.63 -10.11
C PRO A 806 -38.27 5.60 -9.03
N CYS A 807 -39.49 6.10 -9.20
CA CYS A 807 -40.18 6.95 -8.23
C CYS A 807 -41.22 6.14 -7.48
N TYR A 808 -41.10 6.10 -6.15
CA TYR A 808 -42.17 5.57 -5.30
C TYR A 808 -43.08 6.73 -4.90
N SER A 809 -44.34 6.67 -5.33
CA SER A 809 -45.34 7.70 -5.02
C SER A 809 -45.98 7.44 -3.66
N SER A 810 -46.15 8.50 -2.88
CA SER A 810 -46.92 8.51 -1.64
C SER A 810 -48.41 8.80 -1.86
N VAL A 811 -48.80 9.08 -3.10
CA VAL A 811 -50.17 9.44 -3.51
C VAL A 811 -50.94 8.25 -4.09
N LEU A 812 -50.26 7.36 -4.82
CA LEU A 812 -50.88 6.22 -5.48
C LEU A 812 -51.23 5.08 -4.50
N ASP A 813 -52.29 4.33 -4.80
CA ASP A 813 -52.71 3.16 -4.02
C ASP A 813 -51.63 2.06 -3.97
N ASP A 814 -50.96 1.81 -5.11
CA ASP A 814 -49.74 1.03 -5.17
C ASP A 814 -48.54 1.97 -5.37
N PRO A 815 -47.67 2.16 -4.36
CA PRO A 815 -46.53 3.08 -4.46
C PRO A 815 -45.49 2.65 -5.50
N ARG A 816 -45.61 1.45 -6.09
CA ARG A 816 -44.72 0.95 -7.15
C ARG A 816 -45.21 1.31 -8.56
N GLU A 817 -46.44 1.78 -8.70
CA GLU A 817 -46.94 2.26 -9.98
C GLU A 817 -46.16 3.51 -10.42
N THR A 818 -45.98 3.66 -11.73
CA THR A 818 -45.24 4.81 -12.28
C THR A 818 -46.13 6.05 -12.23
N PRO A 819 -45.81 7.06 -11.42
CA PRO A 819 -46.57 8.32 -11.39
C PRO A 819 -46.45 9.04 -12.74
N THR A 820 -47.55 9.62 -13.23
CA THR A 820 -47.57 10.36 -14.50
C THR A 820 -46.99 11.77 -14.37
N PHE A 821 -47.00 12.34 -13.16
CA PHE A 821 -46.59 13.71 -12.85
C PHE A 821 -47.25 14.78 -13.74
N ASP A 822 -48.42 14.47 -14.28
CA ASP A 822 -49.25 15.42 -15.03
C ASP A 822 -50.02 16.34 -14.08
N VAL A 823 -50.84 17.22 -14.65
CA VAL A 823 -51.63 18.20 -13.89
C VAL A 823 -52.66 17.56 -12.96
N GLU A 824 -53.17 16.35 -13.26
CA GLU A 824 -54.14 15.69 -12.38
C GLU A 824 -53.46 14.91 -11.25
N TYR A 825 -52.20 14.52 -11.44
CA TYR A 825 -51.38 13.93 -10.39
C TYR A 825 -51.07 14.95 -9.28
N TRP A 826 -50.74 16.20 -9.63
CA TRP A 826 -50.38 17.28 -8.70
C TRP A 826 -51.59 17.99 -8.10
#